data_AF-A0A1W2EJP1-F1
#
_entry.id   AF-A0A1W2EJP1-F1
#
_cell.length_a   1.000
_cell.length_b   1.000
_cell.length_c   1.000
_cell.angle_alpha   90.00
_cell.angle_beta   90.00
_cell.angle_gamma   90.00
#
_symmetry.space_group_name_H-M   'P 1'
#
loop_
_entity.id
_entity.type
_entity.pdbx_description
1 polymer ?
#
loop_
_entity_poly.entity_id
_entity_poly.type
_entity_poly.pdbx_seq_one_letter_code
_entity_poly.pdbx_strand_id
1 'polypeptide(L)'
;MDQQFIIELYNRILFREPTQGEIDAAVIVLGESGENALEESLSSSDEAVTLETVVLPIIGLYQAFLVRTPDVAGLRFWSEAISAGEKSFADLIDTFTNSSEFPVVNPGIGTDPTSDEIVNLFYSNILGRAPDNAGFAFWKAALDSGSIDAGFFARSFLASNESDSTVGAALRTYLADLVDGVINDPENRDSLLVVNDGGGDDVEDDEGPVGGNPDSTADEGDDLALSLPDDLINAGESKSVKFDLDGLDSDLQSAVVTFTDQNGATVEVDGLRTSVADISALSDGEITVSVRVFDGFNAAIASGGTIVLDKTPPIAPTLTVSDTGPVQGVTNAASPIVLTDNESDASVEYSVNDGVFSATLPTFVDGTEYTVVARQTDQAGNVSANSDAVTFIYDTSAPTVAVSDNGDGLLKAGEETTLTFTFSETPYGFEASDIVVPAVAGEIVADSLSAPTTNSDGTVVYTAVFRAAADTYDAAATISVADAAYTDRAGNDGTGGSVNVDVDAVAPIAPTLTVSDTGPVQGVTNAASPIVLTDNESDASVEYSVNDGVFSATLPTFVDGTEYTVVARQTDQAGNVSANSDAVTFIYDTSAPTVAVSDNGDGLLKAGEETTLTFTFSETPYGFEASDIVVPAVAGEIVADSLSAPTTNSDGTVVYTAVFRAAADTYDAAATISVADAAYTDRAGNDGTGGSVNVDVDAAAPLLTIAAANDVITAGGQTVISFIFNESPVDFAREDITVTDGRGSLGALSEVMQTADGFVYTATFTADDTAQRGDVRFGVIGSAYTDQAGNAGNSASAAVTVSARTLEQIMSDDGYLKFDGNGHYYKALNTVSSFQDALSAASSAGAALVTVTADGENDFVKDILVSSQNAFAWLAGKQNPNEGAWKWVDGLESGKQFAKSDGVSKNDSYTKWDDGEPSNGVGTEYGPENYLGMWGDYGKAGLWNDFSNTYGPGLVIAEVDNLQAYANFHGYDVI
;
A
#
# COMPACT_ATOMS: atom_id res chain seq x y z
N MET A 1 -23.93 56.47 28.43
CA MET A 1 -23.89 57.21 27.15
C MET A 1 -24.53 56.30 26.11
N ASP A 2 -23.84 55.25 25.68
CA ASP A 2 -24.35 53.88 25.52
C ASP A 2 -25.79 53.79 24.97
N GLN A 3 -26.82 53.68 25.82
CA GLN A 3 -28.23 53.58 25.41
C GLN A 3 -28.70 54.71 24.49
N GLN A 4 -28.28 55.96 24.70
CA GLN A 4 -28.65 57.08 23.85
C GLN A 4 -28.00 56.96 22.45
N PHE A 5 -26.75 56.51 22.40
CA PHE A 5 -26.05 56.24 21.14
C PHE A 5 -26.71 55.07 20.38
N ILE A 6 -27.11 54.00 21.09
CA ILE A 6 -27.83 52.86 20.50
C ILE A 6 -29.18 53.31 19.90
N ILE A 7 -29.93 54.16 20.61
CA ILE A 7 -31.17 54.76 20.13
C ILE A 7 -30.93 55.63 18.89
N GLU A 8 -29.90 56.49 18.90
CA GLU A 8 -29.53 57.33 17.75
C GLU A 8 -29.03 56.50 16.55
N LEU A 9 -28.41 55.35 16.79
CA LEU A 9 -27.94 54.41 15.77
C LEU A 9 -29.09 53.64 15.11
N TYR A 10 -30.03 53.12 15.90
CA TYR A 10 -31.24 52.46 15.40
C TYR A 10 -32.14 53.43 14.62
N ASN A 11 -32.35 54.66 15.13
CA ASN A 11 -33.07 55.69 14.39
C ASN A 11 -32.35 56.17 13.11
N ARG A 12 -31.04 55.93 12.97
CA ARG A 12 -30.26 56.27 11.77
C ARG A 12 -30.23 55.17 10.71
N ILE A 13 -30.28 53.90 11.12
CA ILE A 13 -30.11 52.74 10.22
C ILE A 13 -31.44 52.03 9.94
N LEU A 14 -32.28 51.85 10.97
CA LEU A 14 -33.60 51.19 10.86
C LEU A 14 -34.78 52.17 10.93
N PHE A 15 -34.51 53.47 11.09
CA PHE A 15 -35.51 54.54 11.21
C PHE A 15 -36.60 54.30 12.27
N ARG A 16 -36.25 53.58 13.34
CA ARG A 16 -37.12 53.29 14.49
C ARG A 16 -36.35 53.27 15.82
N GLU A 17 -37.10 53.35 16.91
CA GLU A 17 -36.58 53.04 18.25
C GLU A 17 -36.27 51.54 18.41
N PRO A 18 -35.19 51.17 19.13
CA PRO A 18 -34.92 49.80 19.53
C PRO A 18 -35.81 49.37 20.71
N THR A 19 -36.29 48.13 20.68
CA THR A 19 -36.93 47.52 21.86
C THR A 19 -35.92 47.31 22.99
N GLN A 20 -36.36 47.21 24.24
CA GLN A 20 -35.44 47.01 25.38
C GLN A 20 -34.55 45.77 25.23
N GLY A 21 -35.02 44.70 24.58
CA GLY A 21 -34.19 43.51 24.31
C GLY A 21 -33.09 43.76 23.28
N GLU A 22 -33.36 44.63 22.29
CA GLU A 22 -32.36 45.08 21.32
C GLU A 22 -31.35 46.04 21.96
N ILE A 23 -31.80 46.93 22.85
CA ILE A 23 -30.90 47.78 23.66
C ILE A 23 -29.98 46.89 24.51
N ASP A 24 -30.53 45.90 25.22
CA ASP A 24 -29.76 44.99 26.06
C ASP A 24 -28.73 44.18 25.26
N ALA A 25 -29.07 43.76 24.02
CA ALA A 25 -28.14 43.09 23.12
C ALA A 25 -27.08 44.03 22.53
N ALA A 26 -27.47 45.21 22.08
CA ALA A 26 -26.59 46.22 21.52
C ALA A 26 -25.57 46.75 22.54
N VAL A 27 -25.92 46.85 23.82
CA VAL A 27 -24.99 47.16 24.92
C VAL A 27 -23.88 46.11 25.04
N ILE A 28 -24.16 44.82 24.79
CA ILE A 28 -23.14 43.76 24.81
C ILE A 28 -22.16 43.95 23.64
N VAL A 29 -22.68 44.08 22.41
CA VAL A 29 -21.84 44.27 21.21
C VAL A 29 -21.00 45.55 21.32
N LEU A 30 -21.59 46.65 21.81
CA LEU A 30 -20.90 47.91 22.06
C LEU A 30 -19.79 47.77 23.12
N GLY A 31 -20.01 46.97 24.16
CA GLY A 31 -19.04 46.74 25.23
C GLY A 31 -17.91 45.77 24.88
N GLU A 32 -18.16 44.79 24.00
CA GLU A 32 -17.18 43.77 23.59
C GLU A 32 -16.41 44.14 22.32
N SER A 33 -17.07 44.80 21.35
CA SER A 33 -16.55 45.05 20.00
C SER A 33 -16.55 46.53 19.57
N GLY A 34 -17.26 47.41 20.29
CA GLY A 34 -17.24 48.86 20.07
C GLY A 34 -18.25 49.39 19.04
N GLU A 35 -18.30 50.72 18.91
CA GLU A 35 -19.30 51.48 18.14
C GLU A 35 -19.39 51.02 16.67
N ASN A 36 -18.25 50.94 15.97
CA ASN A 36 -18.19 50.52 14.57
C ASN A 36 -18.76 49.10 14.34
N ALA A 37 -18.51 48.17 15.26
CA ALA A 37 -18.97 46.78 15.11
C ALA A 37 -20.48 46.64 15.35
N LEU A 38 -21.06 47.49 16.21
CA LEU A 38 -22.51 47.59 16.35
C LEU A 38 -23.15 48.25 15.12
N GLU A 39 -22.53 49.31 14.58
CA GLU A 39 -22.97 49.98 13.35
C GLU A 39 -22.94 49.05 12.12
N GLU A 40 -21.85 48.29 11.96
CA GLU A 40 -21.70 47.25 10.94
C GLU A 40 -22.75 46.15 11.12
N SER A 41 -22.86 45.57 12.33
CA SER A 41 -23.80 44.48 12.61
C SER A 41 -25.28 44.88 12.50
N LEU A 42 -25.61 46.17 12.68
CA LEU A 42 -26.98 46.66 12.47
C LEU A 42 -27.25 46.94 10.99
N SER A 43 -26.30 47.53 10.28
CA SER A 43 -26.39 47.78 8.83
C SER A 43 -26.45 46.49 8.01
N SER A 44 -25.81 45.41 8.49
CA SER A 44 -25.84 44.09 7.84
C SER A 44 -26.97 43.18 8.34
N SER A 45 -27.97 43.71 9.06
CA SER A 45 -29.10 42.90 9.57
C SER A 45 -30.13 42.63 8.46
N ASP A 46 -30.83 41.50 8.54
CA ASP A 46 -31.91 41.16 7.58
C ASP A 46 -32.97 42.28 7.50
N GLU A 47 -33.22 42.98 8.61
CA GLU A 47 -34.13 44.13 8.67
C GLU A 47 -33.58 45.35 7.93
N ALA A 48 -32.31 45.72 8.14
CA ALA A 48 -31.66 46.81 7.41
C ALA A 48 -31.58 46.52 5.90
N VAL A 49 -31.21 45.28 5.53
CA VAL A 49 -31.15 44.83 4.13
C VAL A 49 -32.54 44.87 3.50
N THR A 50 -33.60 44.41 4.18
CA THR A 50 -34.98 44.49 3.65
C THR A 50 -35.45 45.93 3.55
N LEU A 51 -35.10 46.78 4.52
CA LEU A 51 -35.44 48.21 4.53
C LEU A 51 -34.78 48.95 3.35
N GLU A 52 -33.48 48.76 3.13
CA GLU A 52 -32.74 49.41 2.04
C GLU A 52 -33.09 48.84 0.67
N THR A 53 -33.19 47.51 0.53
CA THR A 53 -33.31 46.86 -0.78
C THR A 53 -34.74 46.64 -1.26
N VAL A 54 -35.74 46.72 -0.38
CA VAL A 54 -37.15 46.51 -0.72
C VAL A 54 -38.04 47.68 -0.28
N VAL A 55 -38.05 48.05 1.00
CA VAL A 55 -39.04 49.00 1.55
C VAL A 55 -38.80 50.44 1.06
N LEU A 56 -37.56 50.94 1.11
CA LEU A 56 -37.21 52.28 0.61
C LEU A 56 -37.48 52.44 -0.90
N PRO A 57 -37.08 51.49 -1.78
CA PRO A 57 -37.50 51.48 -3.18
C PRO A 57 -39.01 51.60 -3.40
N ILE A 58 -39.82 50.84 -2.66
CA ILE A 58 -41.29 50.91 -2.79
C ILE A 58 -41.79 52.32 -2.44
N ILE A 59 -41.33 52.90 -1.32
CA ILE A 59 -41.73 54.25 -0.90
C ILE A 59 -41.28 55.30 -1.93
N GLY A 60 -40.06 55.20 -2.45
CA GLY A 60 -39.52 56.09 -3.48
C GLY A 60 -40.32 56.02 -4.78
N LEU A 61 -40.70 54.82 -5.22
CA LEU A 61 -41.54 54.64 -6.42
C LEU A 61 -42.97 55.15 -6.20
N TYR A 62 -43.58 54.91 -5.03
CA TYR A 62 -44.89 55.49 -4.68
C TYR A 62 -44.86 57.03 -4.73
N GLN A 63 -43.81 57.65 -4.18
CA GLN A 63 -43.65 59.10 -4.24
C GLN A 63 -43.36 59.62 -5.66
N ALA A 64 -42.45 58.99 -6.40
CA ALA A 64 -42.08 59.46 -7.74
C ALA A 64 -43.24 59.31 -8.75
N PHE A 65 -44.00 58.20 -8.70
CA PHE A 65 -45.05 57.91 -9.67
C PHE A 65 -46.43 58.39 -9.24
N LEU A 66 -46.79 58.33 -7.95
CA LEU A 66 -48.14 58.66 -7.47
C LEU A 66 -48.19 59.91 -6.57
N VAL A 67 -47.03 60.56 -6.32
CA VAL A 67 -46.90 61.82 -5.54
C VAL A 67 -47.50 61.71 -4.13
N ARG A 68 -47.36 60.53 -3.53
CA ARG A 68 -47.89 60.19 -2.20
C ARG A 68 -47.11 59.04 -1.57
N THR A 69 -47.21 58.91 -0.25
CA THR A 69 -46.76 57.71 0.45
C THR A 69 -47.66 56.47 0.19
N PRO A 70 -47.15 55.25 0.39
CA PRO A 70 -48.01 54.06 0.43
C PRO A 70 -48.80 53.97 1.74
N ASP A 71 -49.98 53.33 1.70
CA ASP A 71 -50.67 52.87 2.90
C ASP A 71 -50.10 51.53 3.41
N VAL A 72 -50.42 51.17 4.66
CA VAL A 72 -49.90 49.95 5.32
C VAL A 72 -50.24 48.67 4.55
N ALA A 73 -51.38 48.59 3.86
CA ALA A 73 -51.77 47.39 3.13
C ALA A 73 -51.02 47.29 1.79
N GLY A 74 -50.88 48.42 1.08
CA GLY A 74 -50.08 48.52 -0.14
C GLY A 74 -48.60 48.24 0.08
N LEU A 75 -47.97 48.92 1.06
CA LEU A 75 -46.55 48.73 1.37
C LEU A 75 -46.25 47.27 1.71
N ARG A 76 -47.05 46.67 2.61
CA ARG A 76 -46.87 45.28 3.02
C ARG A 76 -47.04 44.29 1.87
N PHE A 77 -48.07 44.46 1.04
CA PHE A 77 -48.31 43.58 -0.12
C PHE A 77 -47.09 43.56 -1.05
N TRP A 78 -46.57 44.72 -1.39
CA TRP A 78 -45.40 44.82 -2.26
C TRP A 78 -44.11 44.36 -1.58
N SER A 79 -43.90 44.66 -0.30
CA SER A 79 -42.71 44.19 0.41
C SER A 79 -42.70 42.67 0.57
N GLU A 80 -43.85 42.04 0.86
CA GLU A 80 -43.98 40.58 0.94
C GLU A 80 -43.75 39.93 -0.43
N ALA A 81 -44.39 40.42 -1.49
CA ALA A 81 -44.27 39.85 -2.84
C ALA A 81 -42.89 40.02 -3.47
N ILE A 82 -42.23 41.17 -3.27
CA ILE A 82 -40.88 41.43 -3.80
C ILE A 82 -39.83 40.65 -2.98
N SER A 83 -39.93 40.59 -1.65
CA SER A 83 -39.01 39.79 -0.82
C SER A 83 -39.12 38.28 -1.07
N ALA A 84 -40.29 37.81 -1.52
CA ALA A 84 -40.52 36.43 -1.95
C ALA A 84 -40.06 36.13 -3.40
N GLY A 85 -39.69 37.16 -4.18
CA GLY A 85 -39.38 37.02 -5.61
C GLY A 85 -40.61 36.73 -6.50
N GLU A 86 -41.82 36.91 -5.98
CA GLU A 86 -43.08 36.76 -6.75
C GLU A 86 -43.39 37.99 -7.62
N LYS A 87 -42.78 39.13 -7.30
CA LYS A 87 -42.92 40.41 -8.02
C LYS A 87 -41.59 41.14 -8.14
N SER A 88 -41.45 41.93 -9.20
CA SER A 88 -40.33 42.84 -9.45
C SER A 88 -40.72 44.31 -9.22
N PHE A 89 -39.73 45.21 -9.27
CA PHE A 89 -40.01 46.65 -9.31
C PHE A 89 -40.64 47.11 -10.64
N ALA A 90 -40.50 46.34 -11.73
CA ALA A 90 -41.22 46.60 -12.98
C ALA A 90 -42.72 46.33 -12.82
N ASP A 91 -43.12 45.21 -12.19
CA ASP A 91 -44.54 44.93 -11.88
C ASP A 91 -45.21 46.05 -11.04
N LEU A 92 -44.43 46.67 -10.14
CA LEU A 92 -44.89 47.79 -9.32
C LEU A 92 -45.11 49.05 -10.18
N ILE A 93 -44.15 49.37 -11.06
CA ILE A 93 -44.26 50.46 -12.03
C ILE A 93 -45.45 50.25 -12.97
N ASP A 94 -45.58 49.08 -13.59
CA ASP A 94 -46.72 48.70 -14.45
C ASP A 94 -48.06 48.93 -13.73
N THR A 95 -48.13 48.56 -12.44
CA THR A 95 -49.36 48.72 -11.65
C THR A 95 -49.67 50.18 -11.35
N PHE A 96 -48.66 51.05 -11.23
CA PHE A 96 -48.86 52.49 -11.07
C PHE A 96 -49.24 53.16 -12.39
N THR A 97 -48.51 52.90 -13.47
CA THR A 97 -48.68 53.57 -14.76
C THR A 97 -50.01 53.20 -15.43
N ASN A 98 -50.53 51.99 -15.17
CA ASN A 98 -51.87 51.55 -15.57
C ASN A 98 -52.97 51.93 -14.55
N SER A 99 -52.65 52.65 -13.46
CA SER A 99 -53.64 53.13 -12.50
C SER A 99 -54.39 54.37 -13.02
N SER A 100 -55.57 54.64 -12.45
CA SER A 100 -56.29 55.89 -12.69
C SER A 100 -55.73 57.09 -11.92
N GLU A 101 -54.71 56.91 -11.07
CA GLU A 101 -54.08 57.99 -10.30
C GLU A 101 -52.91 58.62 -11.09
N PHE A 102 -52.07 57.78 -11.71
CA PHE A 102 -50.84 58.21 -12.40
C PHE A 102 -51.02 59.31 -13.46
N PRO A 103 -51.93 59.21 -14.46
CA PRO A 103 -52.09 60.26 -15.47
C PRO A 103 -52.76 61.54 -14.95
N VAL A 104 -53.26 61.55 -13.70
CA VAL A 104 -53.80 62.75 -13.05
C VAL A 104 -52.67 63.56 -12.39
N VAL A 105 -51.67 62.90 -11.80
CA VAL A 105 -50.51 63.56 -11.18
C VAL A 105 -49.36 63.82 -12.16
N ASN A 106 -49.20 62.96 -13.19
CA ASN A 106 -48.16 63.08 -14.22
C ASN A 106 -48.78 63.18 -15.63
N PRO A 107 -49.49 64.28 -15.96
CA PRO A 107 -50.21 64.42 -17.23
C PRO A 107 -49.24 64.44 -18.41
N GLY A 108 -49.44 63.52 -19.36
CA GLY A 108 -48.67 63.42 -20.61
C GLY A 108 -47.69 62.24 -20.68
N ILE A 109 -47.39 61.59 -19.55
CA ILE A 109 -46.56 60.38 -19.51
C ILE A 109 -47.41 59.14 -19.85
N GLY A 110 -46.83 58.19 -20.57
CA GLY A 110 -47.50 56.96 -21.02
C GLY A 110 -47.66 55.88 -19.94
N THR A 111 -48.25 54.74 -20.31
CA THR A 111 -48.36 53.55 -19.43
C THR A 111 -47.06 52.77 -19.30
N ASP A 112 -46.04 53.13 -20.07
CA ASP A 112 -44.70 52.51 -20.11
C ASP A 112 -43.67 53.65 -20.24
N PRO A 113 -43.22 54.22 -19.11
CA PRO A 113 -42.38 55.42 -19.10
C PRO A 113 -40.91 55.09 -19.35
N THR A 114 -40.30 55.85 -20.26
CA THR A 114 -38.87 55.78 -20.59
C THR A 114 -37.97 56.12 -19.39
N SER A 115 -36.69 55.71 -19.43
CA SER A 115 -35.69 56.10 -18.44
C SER A 115 -35.63 57.62 -18.21
N ASP A 116 -35.79 58.40 -19.28
CA ASP A 116 -35.87 59.87 -19.24
C ASP A 116 -37.05 60.35 -18.38
N GLU A 117 -38.23 59.76 -18.56
CA GLU A 117 -39.44 60.07 -17.79
C GLU A 117 -39.28 59.60 -16.33
N ILE A 118 -38.78 58.39 -16.10
CA ILE A 118 -38.52 57.85 -14.75
C ILE A 118 -37.55 58.76 -13.96
N VAL A 119 -36.44 59.19 -14.57
CA VAL A 119 -35.50 60.10 -13.91
C VAL A 119 -36.13 61.47 -13.67
N ASN A 120 -36.86 62.04 -14.65
CA ASN A 120 -37.55 63.32 -14.45
C ASN A 120 -38.63 63.25 -13.36
N LEU A 121 -39.33 62.12 -13.20
CA LEU A 121 -40.29 61.89 -12.11
C LEU A 121 -39.60 61.90 -10.74
N PHE A 122 -38.46 61.22 -10.58
CA PHE A 122 -37.71 61.23 -9.32
C PHE A 122 -37.23 62.65 -8.95
N TYR A 123 -36.64 63.39 -9.89
CA TYR A 123 -36.22 64.76 -9.62
C TYR A 123 -37.40 65.71 -9.33
N SER A 124 -38.48 65.64 -10.13
CA SER A 124 -39.63 66.54 -9.97
C SER A 124 -40.42 66.24 -8.70
N ASN A 125 -40.74 64.97 -8.44
CA ASN A 125 -41.69 64.56 -7.40
C ASN A 125 -41.01 64.19 -6.07
N ILE A 126 -39.68 64.03 -6.01
CA ILE A 126 -38.93 63.88 -4.74
C ILE A 126 -38.10 65.14 -4.42
N LEU A 127 -37.48 65.81 -5.39
CA LEU A 127 -36.64 66.99 -5.14
C LEU A 127 -37.32 68.33 -5.46
N GLY A 128 -38.52 68.34 -6.05
CA GLY A 128 -39.25 69.57 -6.40
C GLY A 128 -38.59 70.40 -7.50
N ARG A 129 -37.71 69.80 -8.31
CA ARG A 129 -36.94 70.50 -9.36
C ARG A 129 -36.69 69.63 -10.58
N ALA A 130 -36.41 70.25 -11.71
CA ALA A 130 -35.82 69.55 -12.85
C ALA A 130 -34.40 69.03 -12.51
N PRO A 131 -33.95 67.93 -13.14
CA PRO A 131 -32.58 67.46 -13.01
C PRO A 131 -31.57 68.45 -13.61
N ASP A 132 -30.31 68.33 -13.20
CA ASP A 132 -29.18 68.92 -13.94
C ASP A 132 -28.69 67.95 -15.02
N ASN A 133 -28.07 68.48 -16.08
CA ASN A 133 -27.67 67.67 -17.24
C ASN A 133 -26.70 66.52 -16.91
N ALA A 134 -25.90 66.62 -15.83
CA ALA A 134 -24.92 65.60 -15.47
C ALA A 134 -25.58 64.47 -14.66
N GLY A 135 -26.39 64.82 -13.66
CA GLY A 135 -27.20 63.86 -12.90
C GLY A 135 -28.21 63.13 -13.80
N PHE A 136 -28.88 63.86 -14.71
CA PHE A 136 -29.79 63.28 -15.69
C PHE A 136 -29.10 62.22 -16.56
N ALA A 137 -28.02 62.60 -17.24
CA ALA A 137 -27.30 61.71 -18.16
C ALA A 137 -26.72 60.48 -17.46
N PHE A 138 -26.25 60.63 -16.21
CA PHE A 138 -25.73 59.51 -15.41
C PHE A 138 -26.81 58.48 -15.10
N TRP A 139 -27.95 58.89 -14.53
CA TRP A 139 -29.02 57.97 -14.16
C TRP A 139 -29.73 57.37 -15.37
N LYS A 140 -29.97 58.19 -16.41
CA LYS A 140 -30.52 57.73 -17.69
C LYS A 140 -29.67 56.62 -18.29
N ALA A 141 -28.36 56.84 -18.45
CA ALA A 141 -27.47 55.87 -19.06
C ALA A 141 -27.37 54.55 -18.27
N ALA A 142 -27.45 54.59 -16.93
CA ALA A 142 -27.41 53.40 -16.09
C ALA A 142 -28.70 52.56 -16.14
N LEU A 143 -29.85 53.21 -16.35
CA LEU A 143 -31.15 52.55 -16.58
C LEU A 143 -31.26 52.00 -18.02
N ASP A 144 -30.89 52.82 -19.02
CA ASP A 144 -30.89 52.43 -20.44
C ASP A 144 -30.01 51.20 -20.73
N SER A 145 -28.88 51.07 -20.02
CA SER A 145 -27.97 49.92 -20.15
C SER A 145 -28.39 48.70 -19.32
N GLY A 146 -29.53 48.75 -18.63
CA GLY A 146 -29.99 47.72 -17.68
C GLY A 146 -29.00 47.45 -16.54
N SER A 147 -28.04 48.34 -16.29
CA SER A 147 -26.98 48.15 -15.30
C SER A 147 -27.44 48.42 -13.88
N ILE A 148 -28.55 49.13 -13.73
CA ILE A 148 -29.36 49.21 -12.51
C ILE A 148 -30.84 49.04 -12.88
N ASP A 149 -31.65 48.44 -12.01
CA ASP A 149 -33.11 48.49 -12.13
C ASP A 149 -33.69 49.74 -11.45
N ALA A 150 -34.99 49.98 -11.65
CA ALA A 150 -35.68 51.13 -11.07
C ALA A 150 -35.73 51.12 -9.53
N GLY A 151 -35.63 49.96 -8.88
CA GLY A 151 -35.57 49.86 -7.42
C GLY A 151 -34.18 50.18 -6.86
N PHE A 152 -33.13 49.73 -7.55
CA PHE A 152 -31.74 50.13 -7.27
C PHE A 152 -31.56 51.63 -7.47
N PHE A 153 -32.13 52.19 -8.55
CA PHE A 153 -32.19 53.64 -8.77
C PHE A 153 -32.94 54.33 -7.61
N ALA A 154 -34.13 53.85 -7.25
CA ALA A 154 -34.95 54.45 -6.20
C ALA A 154 -34.24 54.54 -4.84
N ARG A 155 -33.59 53.47 -4.36
CA ARG A 155 -32.81 53.53 -3.11
C ARG A 155 -31.58 54.42 -3.22
N SER A 156 -30.85 54.36 -4.34
CA SER A 156 -29.65 55.18 -4.56
C SER A 156 -29.98 56.67 -4.63
N PHE A 157 -31.15 57.01 -5.18
CA PHE A 157 -31.66 58.37 -5.23
C PHE A 157 -32.12 58.84 -3.85
N LEU A 158 -32.89 58.02 -3.12
CA LEU A 158 -33.37 58.34 -1.78
C LEU A 158 -32.23 58.53 -0.77
N ALA A 159 -31.17 57.71 -0.87
CA ALA A 159 -29.97 57.78 -0.05
C ALA A 159 -29.02 58.94 -0.40
N SER A 160 -29.33 59.75 -1.42
CA SER A 160 -28.54 60.94 -1.75
C SER A 160 -28.68 62.04 -0.70
N ASN A 161 -27.58 62.77 -0.45
CA ASN A 161 -27.58 63.91 0.48
C ASN A 161 -28.63 64.98 0.13
N GLU A 162 -28.97 65.12 -1.16
CA GLU A 162 -30.00 66.07 -1.61
C GLU A 162 -31.40 65.57 -1.25
N SER A 163 -31.70 64.29 -1.48
CA SER A 163 -32.95 63.66 -1.05
C SER A 163 -33.13 63.70 0.47
N ASP A 164 -32.10 63.36 1.26
CA ASP A 164 -32.18 63.47 2.72
C ASP A 164 -32.47 64.90 3.19
N SER A 165 -31.89 65.89 2.52
CA SER A 165 -32.11 67.31 2.81
C SER A 165 -33.51 67.84 2.43
N THR A 166 -34.16 67.22 1.43
CA THR A 166 -35.47 67.66 0.92
C THR A 166 -36.63 66.87 1.52
N VAL A 167 -36.55 65.54 1.54
CA VAL A 167 -37.63 64.64 1.99
C VAL A 167 -37.24 63.74 3.17
N GLY A 168 -35.95 63.62 3.51
CA GLY A 168 -35.47 62.68 4.54
C GLY A 168 -36.13 62.88 5.92
N ALA A 169 -36.51 64.11 6.27
CA ALA A 169 -37.28 64.38 7.47
C ALA A 169 -38.70 63.78 7.43
N ALA A 170 -39.44 63.96 6.33
CA ALA A 170 -40.77 63.40 6.14
C ALA A 170 -40.73 61.86 6.03
N LEU A 171 -39.73 61.32 5.34
CA LEU A 171 -39.48 59.88 5.23
C LEU A 171 -39.22 59.24 6.61
N ARG A 172 -38.44 59.89 7.48
CA ARG A 172 -38.24 59.45 8.87
C ARG A 172 -39.52 59.47 9.70
N THR A 173 -40.33 60.51 9.58
CA THR A 173 -41.66 60.56 10.24
C THR A 173 -42.55 59.41 9.77
N TYR A 174 -42.68 59.23 8.45
CA TYR A 174 -43.46 58.15 7.86
C TYR A 174 -43.01 56.76 8.34
N LEU A 175 -41.70 56.50 8.39
CA LEU A 175 -41.17 55.20 8.84
C LEU A 175 -41.38 54.96 10.35
N ALA A 176 -41.31 56.00 11.19
CA ALA A 176 -41.69 55.89 12.59
C ALA A 176 -43.19 55.58 12.75
N ASP A 177 -44.06 56.29 12.02
CA ASP A 177 -45.51 56.07 12.02
C ASP A 177 -45.91 54.71 11.42
N LEU A 178 -45.07 54.09 10.59
CA LEU A 178 -45.24 52.69 10.13
C LEU A 178 -45.05 51.71 11.29
N VAL A 179 -44.01 51.90 12.09
CA VAL A 179 -43.64 51.00 13.20
C VAL A 179 -44.62 51.12 14.36
N ASP A 180 -45.07 52.34 14.68
CA ASP A 180 -46.15 52.56 15.66
C ASP A 180 -47.56 52.20 15.11
N GLY A 181 -47.69 51.93 13.79
CA GLY A 181 -48.92 51.48 13.13
C GLY A 181 -49.97 52.57 12.87
N VAL A 182 -49.54 53.83 12.80
CA VAL A 182 -50.40 55.03 12.81
C VAL A 182 -50.72 55.57 11.40
N ILE A 183 -50.01 55.14 10.35
CA ILE A 183 -50.05 55.62 8.93
C ILE A 183 -51.43 55.87 8.26
N ASN A 184 -52.55 55.44 8.86
CA ASN A 184 -53.89 55.70 8.33
C ASN A 184 -54.48 57.07 8.76
N ASP A 185 -53.67 57.99 9.31
CA ASP A 185 -54.06 59.37 9.57
C ASP A 185 -54.16 60.17 8.25
N PRO A 186 -55.25 60.95 8.01
CA PRO A 186 -55.36 61.80 6.83
C PRO A 186 -54.24 62.83 6.66
N GLU A 187 -53.54 63.26 7.72
CA GLU A 187 -52.41 64.20 7.63
C GLU A 187 -51.11 63.54 7.11
N ASN A 188 -51.06 62.21 6.99
CA ASN A 188 -49.85 61.43 6.65
C ASN A 188 -49.94 60.66 5.32
N ARG A 189 -51.05 60.79 4.57
CA ARG A 189 -51.26 60.19 3.24
C ARG A 189 -50.80 61.06 2.06
N ASP A 190 -50.28 62.25 2.37
CA ASP A 190 -49.84 63.23 1.39
C ASP A 190 -48.45 62.88 0.82
N SER A 191 -47.97 63.74 -0.06
CA SER A 191 -46.62 63.71 -0.64
C SER A 191 -45.53 63.91 0.42
N LEU A 192 -44.40 63.22 0.27
CA LEU A 192 -43.15 63.52 1.00
C LEU A 192 -42.60 64.92 0.66
N LEU A 193 -43.04 65.52 -0.45
CA LEU A 193 -42.66 66.84 -0.95
C LEU A 193 -43.79 67.86 -0.70
N VAL A 194 -43.49 68.93 0.06
CA VAL A 194 -44.46 69.97 0.47
C VAL A 194 -44.45 71.18 -0.47
N VAL A 195 -45.62 71.55 -1.01
CA VAL A 195 -45.79 72.63 -2.00
C VAL A 195 -46.56 73.82 -1.40
N ASN A 196 -46.31 75.05 -1.88
CA ASN A 196 -47.05 76.27 -1.50
C ASN A 196 -47.78 76.86 -2.73
N ASP A 197 -49.01 77.36 -2.56
CA ASP A 197 -49.96 77.71 -3.65
C ASP A 197 -50.50 79.18 -3.60
N GLY A 198 -51.05 79.68 -4.72
CA GLY A 198 -51.87 80.91 -4.80
C GLY A 198 -52.21 81.39 -6.24
N GLY A 199 -53.49 81.37 -6.65
CA GLY A 199 -54.00 81.67 -8.03
C GLY A 199 -54.88 82.94 -8.21
N GLY A 200 -55.75 82.98 -9.26
CA GLY A 200 -56.84 83.99 -9.43
C GLY A 200 -57.46 84.28 -10.84
N ASP A 201 -58.80 84.22 -10.94
CA ASP A 201 -59.86 85.00 -11.67
C ASP A 201 -59.88 85.42 -13.20
N ASP A 202 -60.88 84.88 -13.95
CA ASP A 202 -62.14 85.48 -14.54
C ASP A 202 -62.34 86.49 -15.75
N VAL A 203 -63.06 86.00 -16.81
CA VAL A 203 -64.19 86.47 -17.74
C VAL A 203 -64.32 87.72 -18.70
N GLU A 204 -64.97 87.45 -19.87
CA GLU A 204 -66.02 88.18 -20.72
C GLU A 204 -65.71 89.22 -21.89
N ASP A 205 -66.75 89.87 -22.52
CA ASP A 205 -67.16 89.72 -23.97
C ASP A 205 -67.75 90.98 -24.77
N ASP A 206 -67.94 90.86 -26.12
CA ASP A 206 -68.80 91.58 -27.16
C ASP A 206 -68.56 93.05 -27.74
N GLU A 207 -69.23 93.44 -28.86
CA GLU A 207 -68.96 94.55 -29.87
C GLU A 207 -69.91 95.82 -29.96
N GLY A 208 -69.69 96.77 -30.93
CA GLY A 208 -70.76 97.65 -31.55
C GLY A 208 -70.48 99.13 -32.07
N PRO A 209 -70.74 99.53 -33.36
CA PRO A 209 -70.47 100.89 -33.96
C PRO A 209 -71.55 101.57 -34.91
N VAL A 210 -71.28 102.78 -35.51
CA VAL A 210 -71.90 103.52 -36.72
C VAL A 210 -71.13 104.86 -37.02
N GLY A 211 -71.19 105.67 -38.12
CA GLY A 211 -71.91 105.77 -39.45
C GLY A 211 -72.83 107.03 -39.64
N GLY A 212 -72.96 107.86 -40.72
CA GLY A 212 -72.32 108.12 -42.05
C GLY A 212 -73.18 109.10 -42.98
N ASN A 213 -72.65 109.92 -43.92
CA ASN A 213 -73.41 110.76 -44.94
C ASN A 213 -72.57 111.41 -46.12
N PRO A 214 -73.01 111.39 -47.41
CA PRO A 214 -72.30 111.92 -48.63
C PRO A 214 -72.67 113.38 -49.09
N ASP A 215 -72.32 114.01 -50.25
CA ASP A 215 -71.78 113.60 -51.59
C ASP A 215 -70.80 114.62 -52.29
N SER A 216 -69.86 114.19 -53.20
CA SER A 216 -69.37 114.99 -54.39
C SER A 216 -68.32 114.39 -55.39
N THR A 217 -67.80 113.15 -55.25
CA THR A 217 -66.71 112.59 -56.10
C THR A 217 -67.03 111.16 -56.59
N ALA A 218 -66.06 110.41 -57.14
CA ALA A 218 -66.17 108.95 -57.41
C ALA A 218 -65.25 108.14 -56.47
N ASP A 219 -64.94 108.74 -55.32
CA ASP A 219 -64.06 108.33 -54.23
C ASP A 219 -64.26 109.38 -53.12
N GLU A 220 -65.37 109.32 -52.37
CA GLU A 220 -65.76 110.36 -51.39
C GLU A 220 -64.98 110.29 -50.06
N GLY A 221 -63.66 110.42 -50.19
CA GLY A 221 -62.75 110.52 -49.06
C GLY A 221 -61.27 110.56 -49.44
N ASP A 222 -60.94 110.27 -50.71
CA ASP A 222 -59.64 109.72 -51.09
C ASP A 222 -59.35 108.42 -50.27
N ASP A 223 -60.37 107.57 -50.09
CA ASP A 223 -60.34 106.34 -49.26
C ASP A 223 -60.49 105.02 -50.04
N LEU A 224 -60.68 105.08 -51.37
CA LEU A 224 -60.64 103.93 -52.26
C LEU A 224 -59.36 103.11 -52.09
N ALA A 225 -59.50 101.88 -51.59
CA ALA A 225 -58.40 100.97 -51.34
C ALA A 225 -58.60 99.64 -52.08
N LEU A 226 -57.50 99.09 -52.56
CA LEU A 226 -57.39 97.72 -53.06
C LEU A 226 -56.34 97.03 -52.19
N SER A 227 -56.69 95.88 -51.62
CA SER A 227 -55.75 95.05 -50.86
C SER A 227 -55.73 93.62 -51.36
N LEU A 228 -54.62 92.94 -51.11
CA LEU A 228 -54.33 91.58 -51.56
C LEU A 228 -53.93 90.79 -50.30
N PRO A 229 -54.78 89.86 -49.81
CA PRO A 229 -54.52 89.12 -48.57
C PRO A 229 -53.34 88.13 -48.64
N ASP A 230 -52.71 88.01 -49.80
CA ASP A 230 -51.74 87.00 -50.19
C ASP A 230 -50.80 87.63 -51.22
N ASP A 231 -49.49 87.59 -50.97
CA ASP A 231 -48.46 88.24 -51.78
C ASP A 231 -47.60 87.25 -52.61
N LEU A 232 -47.83 85.93 -52.48
CA LEU A 232 -47.08 84.90 -53.18
C LEU A 232 -48.00 83.76 -53.67
N ILE A 233 -48.50 83.92 -54.90
CA ILE A 233 -49.54 83.08 -55.52
C ILE A 233 -48.94 81.87 -56.23
N ASN A 234 -49.37 80.65 -55.86
CA ASN A 234 -48.96 79.43 -56.55
C ASN A 234 -49.84 79.04 -57.76
N ALA A 235 -49.46 77.97 -58.48
CA ALA A 235 -50.21 77.43 -59.62
C ALA A 235 -51.66 77.01 -59.29
N GLY A 236 -51.96 76.74 -58.02
CA GLY A 236 -53.28 76.47 -57.46
C GLY A 236 -54.10 77.75 -57.27
N GLU A 237 -53.62 78.69 -56.44
CA GLU A 237 -54.32 79.96 -56.17
C GLU A 237 -54.50 80.83 -57.40
N SER A 238 -53.60 80.74 -58.40
CA SER A 238 -53.61 81.58 -59.60
C SER A 238 -54.95 81.64 -60.35
N LYS A 239 -55.87 80.69 -60.14
CA LYS A 239 -57.21 80.64 -60.73
C LYS A 239 -58.31 81.34 -59.92
N SER A 240 -57.99 81.79 -58.71
CA SER A 240 -58.94 82.38 -57.75
C SER A 240 -58.23 83.30 -56.74
N VAL A 241 -57.28 84.11 -57.21
CA VAL A 241 -56.52 85.07 -56.40
C VAL A 241 -57.49 86.08 -55.79
N LYS A 242 -57.49 86.18 -54.47
CA LYS A 242 -58.37 87.10 -53.74
C LYS A 242 -57.86 88.53 -53.83
N PHE A 243 -58.81 89.45 -53.89
CA PHE A 243 -58.57 90.88 -53.72
C PHE A 243 -59.78 91.50 -53.03
N ASP A 244 -59.52 92.42 -52.10
CA ASP A 244 -60.56 93.10 -51.35
C ASP A 244 -60.56 94.59 -51.71
N LEU A 245 -61.76 95.17 -51.85
CA LEU A 245 -61.99 96.56 -52.26
C LEU A 245 -62.77 97.29 -51.18
N ASP A 246 -62.13 98.28 -50.56
CA ASP A 246 -62.72 99.22 -49.60
C ASP A 246 -62.79 100.63 -50.22
N GLY A 247 -63.53 101.55 -49.60
CA GLY A 247 -63.75 102.90 -50.16
C GLY A 247 -64.55 102.91 -51.46
N LEU A 248 -65.52 101.99 -51.60
CA LEU A 248 -66.42 101.92 -52.76
C LEU A 248 -67.69 102.74 -52.52
N ASP A 249 -67.81 103.87 -53.22
CA ASP A 249 -69.00 104.74 -53.15
C ASP A 249 -70.30 104.07 -53.60
N SER A 250 -71.39 104.51 -52.98
CA SER A 250 -72.73 103.92 -53.16
C SER A 250 -73.39 104.17 -54.53
N ASP A 251 -72.81 105.02 -55.38
CA ASP A 251 -73.28 105.35 -56.72
C ASP A 251 -72.35 104.90 -57.87
N LEU A 252 -71.26 104.19 -57.55
CA LEU A 252 -70.35 103.60 -58.55
C LEU A 252 -71.07 102.68 -59.54
N GLN A 253 -70.79 102.86 -60.83
CA GLN A 253 -71.38 102.05 -61.91
C GLN A 253 -70.48 100.90 -62.37
N SER A 254 -69.16 101.02 -62.19
CA SER A 254 -68.19 99.96 -62.45
C SER A 254 -66.90 100.13 -61.67
N ALA A 255 -66.37 99.03 -61.14
CA ALA A 255 -65.00 98.91 -60.67
C ALA A 255 -64.30 97.81 -61.50
N VAL A 256 -63.15 98.12 -62.10
CA VAL A 256 -62.35 97.15 -62.85
C VAL A 256 -61.02 96.98 -62.15
N VAL A 257 -60.73 95.77 -61.68
CA VAL A 257 -59.42 95.41 -61.12
C VAL A 257 -58.58 94.79 -62.24
N THR A 258 -57.39 95.34 -62.46
CA THR A 258 -56.45 94.95 -63.50
C THR A 258 -55.18 94.41 -62.86
N PHE A 259 -54.91 93.12 -63.08
CA PHE A 259 -53.65 92.44 -62.76
C PHE A 259 -52.77 92.47 -64.00
N THR A 260 -51.53 92.93 -63.89
CA THR A 260 -50.61 93.11 -65.04
C THR A 260 -49.25 92.48 -64.75
N ASP A 261 -48.82 91.56 -65.62
CA ASP A 261 -47.52 90.89 -65.50
C ASP A 261 -46.36 91.75 -66.02
N GLN A 262 -45.13 91.32 -65.70
CA GLN A 262 -43.88 91.93 -66.17
C GLN A 262 -43.72 91.99 -67.72
N ASN A 263 -44.52 91.24 -68.48
CA ASN A 263 -44.56 91.29 -69.96
C ASN A 263 -45.64 92.24 -70.51
N GLY A 264 -46.46 92.84 -69.64
CA GLY A 264 -47.57 93.73 -69.99
C GLY A 264 -48.85 93.00 -70.42
N ALA A 265 -48.98 91.70 -70.14
CA ALA A 265 -50.25 90.99 -70.26
C ALA A 265 -51.16 91.33 -69.06
N THR A 266 -52.45 91.51 -69.33
CA THR A 266 -53.43 92.00 -68.35
C THR A 266 -54.61 91.04 -68.19
N VAL A 267 -55.00 90.78 -66.94
CA VAL A 267 -56.30 90.20 -66.58
C VAL A 267 -57.15 91.28 -65.93
N GLU A 268 -58.33 91.54 -66.48
CA GLU A 268 -59.30 92.51 -65.96
C GLU A 268 -60.54 91.78 -65.40
N VAL A 269 -60.98 92.15 -64.20
CA VAL A 269 -62.17 91.60 -63.53
C VAL A 269 -63.06 92.69 -62.95
N ASP A 270 -64.36 92.40 -62.84
CA ASP A 270 -65.39 93.31 -62.36
C ASP A 270 -65.49 93.28 -60.83
N GLY A 271 -64.80 94.22 -60.18
CA GLY A 271 -64.69 94.32 -58.72
C GLY A 271 -66.01 94.60 -57.99
N LEU A 272 -67.09 94.98 -58.70
CA LEU A 272 -68.43 95.08 -58.11
C LEU A 272 -69.18 93.74 -58.12
N ARG A 273 -68.59 92.68 -58.69
CA ARG A 273 -69.24 91.37 -58.89
C ARG A 273 -68.39 90.16 -58.46
N THR A 274 -67.10 90.33 -58.23
CA THR A 274 -66.18 89.31 -57.71
C THR A 274 -65.10 89.95 -56.85
N SER A 275 -64.65 89.23 -55.82
CA SER A 275 -63.42 89.50 -55.05
C SER A 275 -62.32 88.45 -55.33
N VAL A 276 -62.44 87.73 -56.45
CA VAL A 276 -61.45 86.76 -56.95
C VAL A 276 -61.18 86.92 -58.45
N ALA A 277 -59.93 86.68 -58.85
CA ALA A 277 -59.45 86.73 -60.24
C ALA A 277 -58.75 85.43 -60.68
N ASP A 278 -58.94 85.04 -61.95
CA ASP A 278 -58.14 83.99 -62.60
C ASP A 278 -56.99 84.65 -63.36
N ILE A 279 -55.83 84.74 -62.70
CA ILE A 279 -54.58 85.25 -63.28
C ILE A 279 -53.69 84.13 -63.84
N SER A 280 -54.17 82.88 -63.93
CA SER A 280 -53.35 81.72 -64.30
C SER A 280 -52.73 81.81 -65.71
N ALA A 281 -53.27 82.69 -66.55
CA ALA A 281 -52.77 83.04 -67.88
C ALA A 281 -51.62 84.08 -67.90
N LEU A 282 -51.34 84.78 -66.80
CA LEU A 282 -50.22 85.70 -66.67
C LEU A 282 -48.88 84.96 -66.53
N SER A 283 -47.77 85.62 -66.83
CA SER A 283 -46.41 85.08 -66.68
C SER A 283 -45.98 85.05 -65.21
N ASP A 284 -45.19 84.06 -64.82
CA ASP A 284 -44.52 83.99 -63.52
C ASP A 284 -43.63 85.24 -63.28
N GLY A 285 -43.47 85.65 -62.02
CA GLY A 285 -42.78 86.86 -61.59
C GLY A 285 -43.71 87.91 -60.95
N GLU A 286 -43.25 89.16 -60.87
CA GLU A 286 -44.01 90.27 -60.27
C GLU A 286 -45.25 90.62 -61.10
N ILE A 287 -46.41 90.60 -60.43
CA ILE A 287 -47.71 91.02 -60.95
C ILE A 287 -48.12 92.32 -60.24
N THR A 288 -48.23 93.41 -60.99
CA THR A 288 -48.73 94.70 -60.48
C THR A 288 -50.26 94.73 -60.52
N VAL A 289 -50.92 95.25 -59.48
CA VAL A 289 -52.39 95.28 -59.41
C VAL A 289 -52.92 96.69 -59.16
N SER A 290 -54.01 97.04 -59.84
CA SER A 290 -54.72 98.32 -59.67
C SER A 290 -56.22 98.17 -59.86
N VAL A 291 -57.00 99.06 -59.25
CA VAL A 291 -58.44 99.20 -59.49
C VAL A 291 -58.72 100.55 -60.15
N ARG A 292 -59.65 100.58 -61.10
CA ARG A 292 -60.27 101.81 -61.61
C ARG A 292 -61.77 101.78 -61.36
N VAL A 293 -62.28 102.79 -60.67
CA VAL A 293 -63.73 102.98 -60.44
C VAL A 293 -64.29 104.10 -61.32
N PHE A 294 -65.61 104.08 -61.56
CA PHE A 294 -66.31 105.06 -62.39
C PHE A 294 -67.78 105.22 -61.96
N ASP A 295 -68.20 106.46 -61.68
CA ASP A 295 -69.56 106.82 -61.23
C ASP A 295 -70.55 107.09 -62.40
N GLY A 296 -70.05 107.15 -63.64
CA GLY A 296 -70.81 107.59 -64.84
C GLY A 296 -70.30 108.89 -65.49
N PHE A 297 -69.49 109.66 -64.78
CA PHE A 297 -68.95 110.97 -65.14
C PHE A 297 -67.46 111.15 -64.74
N ASN A 298 -67.08 110.74 -63.54
CA ASN A 298 -65.74 110.83 -62.95
C ASN A 298 -65.14 109.43 -62.72
N ALA A 299 -63.81 109.34 -62.60
CA ALA A 299 -63.08 108.09 -62.35
C ALA A 299 -61.92 108.29 -61.38
N ALA A 300 -61.72 107.33 -60.47
CA ALA A 300 -60.56 107.24 -59.57
C ALA A 300 -59.77 105.95 -59.83
N ILE A 301 -58.52 105.90 -59.36
CA ILE A 301 -57.60 104.75 -59.51
C ILE A 301 -56.80 104.58 -58.22
N ALA A 302 -56.84 103.38 -57.64
CA ALA A 302 -55.95 102.95 -56.57
C ALA A 302 -55.06 101.78 -57.03
N SER A 303 -53.92 101.57 -56.37
CA SER A 303 -53.04 100.41 -56.60
C SER A 303 -53.07 99.48 -55.39
N GLY A 304 -53.14 98.17 -55.65
CA GLY A 304 -53.05 97.13 -54.63
C GLY A 304 -51.62 96.69 -54.33
N GLY A 305 -50.62 97.40 -54.86
CA GLY A 305 -49.23 96.99 -54.82
C GLY A 305 -48.91 95.89 -55.83
N THR A 306 -48.14 94.91 -55.38
CA THR A 306 -47.54 93.84 -56.18
C THR A 306 -47.63 92.52 -55.44
N ILE A 307 -47.90 91.45 -56.19
CA ILE A 307 -47.81 90.06 -55.74
C ILE A 307 -46.83 89.32 -56.64
N VAL A 308 -46.20 88.26 -56.15
CA VAL A 308 -45.41 87.36 -57.00
C VAL A 308 -46.30 86.20 -57.42
N LEU A 309 -46.38 85.94 -58.72
CA LEU A 309 -46.96 84.72 -59.26
C LEU A 309 -45.83 83.72 -59.52
N ASP A 310 -45.82 82.58 -58.83
CA ASP A 310 -44.90 81.48 -59.13
C ASP A 310 -45.67 80.19 -59.39
N LYS A 311 -45.56 79.66 -60.60
CA LYS A 311 -46.27 78.46 -61.02
C LYS A 311 -45.31 77.35 -61.42
N THR A 312 -44.02 77.50 -61.09
CA THR A 312 -42.94 76.63 -61.52
C THR A 312 -42.48 75.78 -60.34
N PRO A 313 -42.93 74.51 -60.21
CA PRO A 313 -42.54 73.69 -59.07
C PRO A 313 -41.04 73.43 -59.04
N PRO A 314 -40.45 73.30 -57.84
CA PRO A 314 -39.05 72.95 -57.70
C PRO A 314 -38.75 71.58 -58.32
N ILE A 315 -37.48 71.35 -58.64
CA ILE A 315 -37.02 70.09 -59.25
C ILE A 315 -37.28 68.92 -58.26
N ALA A 316 -37.54 67.71 -58.76
CA ALA A 316 -37.63 66.53 -57.88
C ALA A 316 -36.27 66.29 -57.20
N PRO A 317 -36.22 66.12 -55.87
CA PRO A 317 -34.95 65.88 -55.17
C PRO A 317 -34.40 64.48 -55.49
N THR A 318 -33.08 64.31 -55.39
CA THR A 318 -32.40 63.04 -55.65
C THR A 318 -32.13 62.31 -54.32
N LEU A 319 -32.62 61.08 -54.19
CA LEU A 319 -32.32 60.18 -53.06
C LEU A 319 -31.27 59.12 -53.41
N THR A 320 -30.37 58.83 -52.48
CA THR A 320 -29.52 57.63 -52.49
C THR A 320 -29.44 56.99 -51.10
N VAL A 321 -29.06 55.71 -51.05
CA VAL A 321 -28.80 54.97 -49.81
C VAL A 321 -27.32 55.09 -49.46
N SER A 322 -27.02 55.33 -48.18
CA SER A 322 -25.67 55.30 -47.61
C SER A 322 -25.28 53.86 -47.26
N ASP A 323 -25.00 53.03 -48.26
CA ASP A 323 -24.51 51.66 -48.04
C ASP A 323 -23.16 51.66 -47.29
N THR A 324 -23.09 50.90 -46.21
CA THR A 324 -21.89 50.69 -45.39
C THR A 324 -21.33 49.27 -45.53
N GLY A 325 -22.17 48.31 -45.92
CA GLY A 325 -21.83 46.89 -46.02
C GLY A 325 -21.34 46.41 -47.38
N PRO A 326 -20.96 45.13 -47.47
CA PRO A 326 -20.61 44.47 -48.74
C PRO A 326 -21.81 44.24 -49.67
N VAL A 327 -23.05 44.41 -49.20
CA VAL A 327 -24.27 44.22 -49.98
C VAL A 327 -24.98 45.57 -50.20
N GLN A 328 -25.15 45.95 -51.47
CA GLN A 328 -25.87 47.17 -51.86
C GLN A 328 -27.35 47.10 -51.42
N GLY A 329 -27.86 48.19 -50.84
CA GLY A 329 -29.20 48.25 -50.27
C GLY A 329 -29.32 47.60 -48.88
N VAL A 330 -28.22 47.42 -48.15
CA VAL A 330 -28.21 46.97 -46.75
C VAL A 330 -27.24 47.86 -45.97
N THR A 331 -27.68 48.46 -44.86
CA THR A 331 -26.88 49.49 -44.18
C THR A 331 -27.14 49.60 -42.68
N ASN A 332 -26.02 49.74 -41.94
CA ASN A 332 -25.98 50.11 -40.53
C ASN A 332 -25.82 51.62 -40.29
N ALA A 333 -25.82 52.44 -41.35
CA ALA A 333 -25.56 53.87 -41.23
C ALA A 333 -26.65 54.58 -40.43
N ALA A 334 -26.29 55.28 -39.34
CA ALA A 334 -27.20 56.11 -38.54
C ALA A 334 -27.88 57.28 -39.30
N SER A 335 -27.64 57.39 -40.61
CA SER A 335 -28.43 58.19 -41.55
C SER A 335 -28.46 57.44 -42.90
N PRO A 336 -29.38 56.47 -43.08
CA PRO A 336 -29.40 55.60 -44.26
C PRO A 336 -29.70 56.33 -45.57
N ILE A 337 -30.41 57.46 -45.49
CA ILE A 337 -30.89 58.23 -46.64
C ILE A 337 -30.03 59.48 -46.82
N VAL A 338 -29.50 59.66 -48.04
CA VAL A 338 -28.80 60.87 -48.46
C VAL A 338 -29.67 61.61 -49.47
N LEU A 339 -30.02 62.86 -49.14
CA LEU A 339 -30.76 63.77 -50.01
C LEU A 339 -29.78 64.69 -50.78
N THR A 340 -30.03 64.88 -52.06
CA THR A 340 -29.32 65.82 -52.94
C THR A 340 -30.31 66.58 -53.84
N ASP A 341 -29.82 67.63 -54.51
CA ASP A 341 -30.61 68.52 -55.39
C ASP A 341 -31.78 69.27 -54.70
N ASN A 342 -31.60 69.59 -53.40
CA ASN A 342 -32.52 70.43 -52.64
C ASN A 342 -32.35 71.93 -52.96
N GLU A 343 -33.46 72.63 -53.18
CA GLU A 343 -33.51 74.08 -53.39
C GLU A 343 -33.45 74.84 -52.05
N SER A 344 -32.80 76.00 -52.01
CA SER A 344 -32.31 76.62 -50.76
C SER A 344 -33.38 77.07 -49.76
N ASP A 345 -34.58 77.25 -50.26
CA ASP A 345 -35.77 77.86 -49.68
C ASP A 345 -36.99 76.93 -49.81
N ALA A 346 -36.82 75.74 -50.38
CA ALA A 346 -37.83 74.70 -50.43
C ALA A 346 -37.81 73.82 -49.16
N SER A 347 -38.99 73.38 -48.74
CA SER A 347 -39.21 72.44 -47.64
C SER A 347 -39.31 71.00 -48.16
N VAL A 348 -38.64 70.06 -47.50
CA VAL A 348 -38.60 68.64 -47.92
C VAL A 348 -39.62 67.83 -47.13
N GLU A 349 -40.29 66.90 -47.81
CA GLU A 349 -41.07 65.84 -47.18
C GLU A 349 -40.69 64.47 -47.74
N TYR A 350 -40.69 63.47 -46.86
CA TYR A 350 -40.43 62.07 -47.15
C TYR A 350 -41.70 61.24 -46.97
N SER A 351 -41.95 60.29 -47.85
CA SER A 351 -42.91 59.19 -47.64
C SER A 351 -42.12 57.89 -47.54
N VAL A 352 -42.47 57.07 -46.55
CA VAL A 352 -41.82 55.79 -46.24
C VAL A 352 -42.87 54.69 -46.30
N ASN A 353 -42.58 53.60 -47.03
CA ASN A 353 -43.46 52.45 -47.23
C ASN A 353 -44.89 52.84 -47.68
N ASP A 354 -44.98 53.70 -48.71
CA ASP A 354 -46.21 54.32 -49.25
C ASP A 354 -47.05 55.11 -48.21
N GLY A 355 -46.43 55.53 -47.11
CA GLY A 355 -47.06 56.30 -46.04
C GLY A 355 -47.34 57.77 -46.37
N VAL A 356 -47.90 58.50 -45.40
CA VAL A 356 -48.12 59.95 -45.51
C VAL A 356 -46.78 60.69 -45.54
N PHE A 357 -46.69 61.76 -46.32
CA PHE A 357 -45.52 62.63 -46.39
C PHE A 357 -45.27 63.35 -45.05
N SER A 358 -44.00 63.44 -44.66
CA SER A 358 -43.54 64.00 -43.38
C SER A 358 -42.24 64.78 -43.57
N ALA A 359 -42.09 65.92 -42.88
CA ALA A 359 -40.85 66.71 -42.89
C ALA A 359 -39.68 66.01 -42.17
N THR A 360 -39.93 64.93 -41.42
CA THR A 360 -38.92 64.09 -40.78
C THR A 360 -39.06 62.63 -41.20
N LEU A 361 -37.92 61.95 -41.34
CA LEU A 361 -37.87 60.50 -41.44
C LEU A 361 -38.22 59.85 -40.09
N PRO A 362 -38.81 58.64 -40.07
CA PRO A 362 -39.02 57.88 -38.85
C PRO A 362 -37.70 57.32 -38.31
N THR A 363 -37.68 56.92 -37.05
CA THR A 363 -36.65 56.00 -36.55
C THR A 363 -36.76 54.69 -37.32
N PHE A 364 -35.68 54.28 -38.00
CA PHE A 364 -35.62 52.99 -38.68
C PHE A 364 -35.47 51.87 -37.64
N VAL A 365 -36.20 50.77 -37.86
CA VAL A 365 -36.20 49.57 -37.01
C VAL A 365 -35.25 48.54 -37.62
N ASP A 366 -34.53 47.85 -36.75
CA ASP A 366 -33.54 46.84 -37.13
C ASP A 366 -34.15 45.69 -37.95
N GLY A 367 -33.36 45.08 -38.83
CA GLY A 367 -33.76 44.00 -39.74
C GLY A 367 -34.90 44.32 -40.71
N THR A 368 -35.30 45.58 -40.86
CA THR A 368 -36.54 45.98 -41.56
C THR A 368 -36.26 46.59 -42.93
N GLU A 369 -37.01 46.15 -43.94
CA GLU A 369 -36.98 46.72 -45.29
C GLU A 369 -37.82 48.02 -45.37
N TYR A 370 -37.21 49.06 -45.93
CA TYR A 370 -37.78 50.39 -46.12
C TYR A 370 -37.67 50.82 -47.57
N THR A 371 -38.76 51.34 -48.12
CA THR A 371 -38.80 52.07 -49.40
C THR A 371 -39.14 53.53 -49.11
N VAL A 372 -38.33 54.45 -49.63
CA VAL A 372 -38.43 55.89 -49.36
C VAL A 372 -38.52 56.68 -50.67
N VAL A 373 -39.43 57.65 -50.71
CA VAL A 373 -39.48 58.71 -51.73
C VAL A 373 -39.46 60.08 -51.04
N ALA A 374 -38.88 61.09 -51.68
CA ALA A 374 -38.89 62.47 -51.21
C ALA A 374 -39.53 63.40 -52.24
N ARG A 375 -40.01 64.55 -51.78
CA ARG A 375 -40.45 65.68 -52.60
C ARG A 375 -40.06 66.97 -51.91
N GLN A 376 -40.00 68.07 -52.64
CA GLN A 376 -39.78 69.39 -52.06
C GLN A 376 -40.87 70.38 -52.50
N THR A 377 -41.19 71.33 -51.63
CA THR A 377 -42.25 72.33 -51.81
C THR A 377 -41.64 73.72 -51.65
N ASP A 378 -41.77 74.57 -52.66
CA ASP A 378 -41.22 75.93 -52.66
C ASP A 378 -41.94 76.88 -51.67
N GLN A 379 -41.49 78.14 -51.60
CA GLN A 379 -42.07 79.15 -50.72
C GLN A 379 -43.53 79.51 -51.10
N ALA A 380 -43.93 79.34 -52.36
CA ALA A 380 -45.31 79.60 -52.82
C ALA A 380 -46.26 78.42 -52.51
N GLY A 381 -45.71 77.22 -52.32
CA GLY A 381 -46.49 75.99 -52.13
C GLY A 381 -46.60 75.11 -53.38
N ASN A 382 -45.85 75.36 -54.46
CA ASN A 382 -45.79 74.40 -55.56
C ASN A 382 -44.94 73.19 -55.12
N VAL A 383 -45.47 71.99 -55.31
CA VAL A 383 -44.83 70.73 -54.90
C VAL A 383 -44.13 70.09 -56.11
N SER A 384 -42.88 69.66 -55.93
CA SER A 384 -42.12 68.92 -56.94
C SER A 384 -42.81 67.60 -57.34
N ALA A 385 -42.34 66.99 -58.44
CA ALA A 385 -42.53 65.56 -58.57
C ALA A 385 -41.77 64.81 -57.45
N ASN A 386 -42.22 63.61 -57.09
CA ASN A 386 -41.47 62.74 -56.19
C ASN A 386 -40.13 62.35 -56.82
N SER A 387 -39.14 62.07 -55.99
CA SER A 387 -37.91 61.37 -56.36
C SER A 387 -38.23 59.98 -56.93
N ASP A 388 -37.23 59.37 -57.60
CA ASP A 388 -37.21 57.90 -57.71
C ASP A 388 -37.21 57.28 -56.30
N ALA A 389 -37.80 56.09 -56.17
CA ALA A 389 -37.87 55.38 -54.90
C ALA A 389 -36.56 54.62 -54.63
N VAL A 390 -36.05 54.73 -53.41
CA VAL A 390 -34.91 53.93 -52.92
C VAL A 390 -35.41 52.89 -51.92
N THR A 391 -34.95 51.64 -52.06
CA THR A 391 -35.29 50.54 -51.15
C THR A 391 -34.01 50.00 -50.51
N PHE A 392 -34.04 49.79 -49.18
CA PHE A 392 -32.93 49.27 -48.41
C PHE A 392 -33.42 48.49 -47.18
N ILE A 393 -32.58 47.62 -46.63
CA ILE A 393 -32.76 47.02 -45.30
C ILE A 393 -31.91 47.83 -44.31
N TYR A 394 -32.53 48.30 -43.23
CA TYR A 394 -31.83 48.88 -42.10
C TYR A 394 -31.42 47.78 -41.13
N ASP A 395 -30.12 47.69 -40.82
CA ASP A 395 -29.55 46.52 -40.17
C ASP A 395 -28.29 46.91 -39.38
N THR A 396 -28.40 46.90 -38.05
CA THR A 396 -27.41 47.37 -37.06
C THR A 396 -27.05 46.30 -36.03
N SER A 397 -27.64 45.11 -36.12
CA SER A 397 -27.30 43.96 -35.29
C SER A 397 -25.95 43.38 -35.74
N ALA A 398 -25.03 43.18 -34.78
CA ALA A 398 -23.76 42.50 -35.08
C ALA A 398 -23.97 40.97 -35.15
N PRO A 399 -23.40 40.27 -36.16
CA PRO A 399 -23.53 38.83 -36.24
C PRO A 399 -22.64 38.16 -35.19
N THR A 400 -23.18 37.18 -34.48
CA THR A 400 -22.49 36.46 -33.40
C THR A 400 -22.13 35.05 -33.84
N VAL A 401 -21.08 34.45 -33.26
CA VAL A 401 -20.72 33.03 -33.48
C VAL A 401 -20.57 32.25 -32.18
N ALA A 402 -21.35 31.18 -32.04
CA ALA A 402 -21.16 30.18 -31.00
C ALA A 402 -20.30 29.02 -31.56
N VAL A 403 -19.20 28.70 -30.87
CA VAL A 403 -18.32 27.57 -31.22
C VAL A 403 -18.56 26.43 -30.24
N SER A 404 -18.73 25.21 -30.74
CA SER A 404 -18.83 24.00 -29.92
C SER A 404 -18.00 22.86 -30.50
N ASP A 405 -17.51 21.98 -29.64
CA ASP A 405 -16.98 20.67 -30.04
C ASP A 405 -18.14 19.65 -30.09
N ASN A 406 -18.12 18.75 -31.06
CA ASN A 406 -19.05 17.63 -31.17
C ASN A 406 -18.43 16.30 -30.68
N GLY A 407 -17.16 16.31 -30.30
CA GLY A 407 -16.48 15.18 -29.66
C GLY A 407 -16.96 14.94 -28.22
N ASP A 408 -16.74 13.72 -27.72
CA ASP A 408 -17.19 13.26 -26.40
C ASP A 408 -16.04 12.82 -25.47
N GLY A 409 -14.78 13.13 -25.81
CA GLY A 409 -13.61 12.74 -25.01
C GLY A 409 -12.30 13.43 -25.35
N LEU A 410 -11.32 13.19 -24.49
CA LEU A 410 -9.94 13.66 -24.55
C LEU A 410 -9.22 13.12 -25.80
N LEU A 411 -8.76 14.00 -26.70
CA LEU A 411 -8.14 13.60 -27.96
C LEU A 411 -6.67 13.23 -27.79
N LYS A 412 -6.26 12.08 -28.35
CA LYS A 412 -4.86 11.66 -28.39
C LYS A 412 -4.13 12.11 -29.66
N ALA A 413 -2.80 12.01 -29.65
CA ALA A 413 -1.93 12.39 -30.76
C ALA A 413 -2.45 11.95 -32.15
N GLY A 414 -2.81 12.93 -32.99
CA GLY A 414 -3.28 12.72 -34.36
C GLY A 414 -4.76 12.36 -34.55
N GLU A 415 -5.55 12.23 -33.48
CA GLU A 415 -7.01 12.05 -33.56
C GLU A 415 -7.73 13.34 -33.98
N GLU A 416 -8.99 13.18 -34.40
CA GLU A 416 -9.80 14.22 -35.06
C GLU A 416 -11.13 14.40 -34.34
N THR A 417 -11.55 15.65 -34.11
CA THR A 417 -12.94 16.00 -33.73
C THR A 417 -13.55 16.98 -34.73
N THR A 418 -14.89 17.07 -34.73
CA THR A 418 -15.64 18.03 -35.55
C THR A 418 -16.11 19.20 -34.71
N LEU A 419 -15.58 20.38 -34.99
CA LEU A 419 -16.05 21.65 -34.45
C LEU A 419 -17.30 22.12 -35.21
N THR A 420 -18.22 22.77 -34.51
CA THR A 420 -19.40 23.45 -35.07
C THR A 420 -19.32 24.94 -34.77
N PHE A 421 -19.51 25.76 -35.79
CA PHE A 421 -19.58 27.21 -35.73
C PHE A 421 -21.00 27.62 -36.11
N THR A 422 -21.79 28.05 -35.13
CA THR A 422 -23.20 28.45 -35.33
C THR A 422 -23.30 29.96 -35.25
N PHE A 423 -23.55 30.59 -36.38
CA PHE A 423 -23.72 32.03 -36.52
C PHE A 423 -25.19 32.42 -36.34
N SER A 424 -25.47 33.58 -35.74
CA SER A 424 -26.84 34.09 -35.60
C SER A 424 -27.54 34.36 -36.93
N GLU A 425 -26.76 34.59 -37.99
CA GLU A 425 -27.21 34.82 -39.37
C GLU A 425 -26.14 34.37 -40.38
N THR A 426 -26.11 34.90 -41.61
CA THR A 426 -25.11 34.51 -42.63
C THR A 426 -23.86 35.40 -42.54
N PRO A 427 -22.70 34.90 -42.07
CA PRO A 427 -21.47 35.68 -42.04
C PRO A 427 -20.95 35.96 -43.46
N TYR A 428 -20.37 37.13 -43.63
CA TYR A 428 -19.66 37.56 -44.82
C TYR A 428 -18.15 37.59 -44.54
N GLY A 429 -17.36 37.01 -45.44
CA GLY A 429 -15.89 36.98 -45.36
C GLY A 429 -15.29 35.85 -44.51
N PHE A 430 -16.10 35.11 -43.72
CA PHE A 430 -15.59 34.01 -42.88
C PHE A 430 -14.95 32.87 -43.72
N GLU A 431 -13.66 32.67 -43.52
CA GLU A 431 -12.83 31.63 -44.13
C GLU A 431 -12.10 30.79 -43.06
N ALA A 432 -11.51 29.66 -43.46
CA ALA A 432 -10.81 28.77 -42.53
C ALA A 432 -9.55 29.38 -41.89
N SER A 433 -9.07 30.53 -42.38
CA SER A 433 -8.00 31.33 -41.77
C SER A 433 -8.40 32.02 -40.47
N ASP A 434 -9.70 32.19 -40.25
CA ASP A 434 -10.23 33.02 -39.17
C ASP A 434 -10.46 32.20 -37.89
N ILE A 435 -10.33 30.87 -38.02
CA ILE A 435 -10.32 29.89 -36.93
C ILE A 435 -8.88 29.80 -36.40
N VAL A 436 -8.64 30.46 -35.26
CA VAL A 436 -7.36 30.45 -34.56
C VAL A 436 -7.23 29.19 -33.72
N VAL A 437 -6.16 28.42 -33.96
CA VAL A 437 -5.79 27.21 -33.21
C VAL A 437 -4.39 27.39 -32.62
N PRO A 438 -4.11 26.98 -31.36
CA PRO A 438 -2.76 26.96 -30.82
C PRO A 438 -1.92 25.93 -31.60
N ALA A 439 -0.90 26.38 -32.34
CA ALA A 439 -0.11 25.52 -33.24
C ALA A 439 0.72 24.41 -32.57
N VAL A 440 0.72 24.35 -31.23
CA VAL A 440 1.27 23.23 -30.44
C VAL A 440 0.22 22.18 -30.08
N ALA A 441 -1.07 22.54 -30.13
CA ALA A 441 -2.19 21.68 -29.78
C ALA A 441 -2.74 20.91 -30.99
N GLY A 442 -2.65 21.48 -32.19
CA GLY A 442 -3.16 20.86 -33.41
C GLY A 442 -3.30 21.79 -34.60
N GLU A 443 -4.09 21.36 -35.58
CA GLU A 443 -4.42 22.09 -36.81
C GLU A 443 -5.91 21.93 -37.17
N ILE A 444 -6.48 22.91 -37.89
CA ILE A 444 -7.69 22.66 -38.68
C ILE A 444 -7.27 21.89 -39.94
N VAL A 445 -7.88 20.74 -40.18
CA VAL A 445 -7.56 19.89 -41.34
C VAL A 445 -7.89 20.64 -42.62
N ALA A 446 -6.94 20.67 -43.57
CA ALA A 446 -7.10 21.36 -44.84
C ALA A 446 -8.37 20.91 -45.59
N ASP A 447 -9.06 21.85 -46.23
CA ASP A 447 -10.32 21.67 -46.95
C ASP A 447 -11.49 21.06 -46.11
N SER A 448 -11.39 21.06 -44.76
CA SER A 448 -12.43 20.49 -43.88
C SER A 448 -13.58 21.44 -43.51
N LEU A 449 -13.44 22.75 -43.73
CA LEU A 449 -14.51 23.72 -43.47
C LEU A 449 -15.67 23.49 -44.43
N SER A 450 -16.86 23.26 -43.89
CA SER A 450 -18.07 22.94 -44.65
C SER A 450 -18.59 24.14 -45.45
N ALA A 451 -19.43 23.85 -46.44
CA ALA A 451 -20.38 24.86 -46.92
C ALA A 451 -21.38 25.21 -45.79
N PRO A 452 -21.92 26.44 -45.75
CA PRO A 452 -22.92 26.82 -44.76
C PRO A 452 -24.23 26.05 -44.91
N THR A 453 -24.84 25.69 -43.78
CA THR A 453 -26.21 25.16 -43.72
C THR A 453 -27.07 26.02 -42.80
N THR A 454 -28.13 26.64 -43.34
CA THR A 454 -29.09 27.42 -42.57
C THR A 454 -30.10 26.50 -41.86
N ASN A 455 -30.28 26.70 -40.56
CA ASN A 455 -31.27 26.03 -39.73
C ASN A 455 -32.69 26.63 -39.91
N SER A 456 -33.70 25.95 -39.39
CA SER A 456 -35.10 26.40 -39.45
C SER A 456 -35.42 27.64 -38.60
N ASP A 457 -34.50 28.05 -37.73
CA ASP A 457 -34.57 29.26 -36.89
C ASP A 457 -33.86 30.47 -37.52
N GLY A 458 -33.13 30.28 -38.63
CA GLY A 458 -32.35 31.32 -39.32
C GLY A 458 -30.85 31.28 -39.05
N THR A 459 -30.39 30.58 -38.00
CA THR A 459 -28.96 30.44 -37.71
C THR A 459 -28.22 29.70 -38.83
N VAL A 460 -26.94 30.02 -39.04
CA VAL A 460 -26.11 29.40 -40.10
C VAL A 460 -24.98 28.61 -39.47
N VAL A 461 -24.92 27.32 -39.80
CA VAL A 461 -23.92 26.39 -39.27
C VAL A 461 -22.83 26.13 -40.31
N TYR A 462 -21.59 26.21 -39.87
CA TYR A 462 -20.42 25.62 -40.51
C TYR A 462 -19.85 24.53 -39.58
N THR A 463 -19.19 23.52 -40.14
CA THR A 463 -18.34 22.61 -39.37
C THR A 463 -16.92 22.57 -39.93
N ALA A 464 -15.93 22.28 -39.09
CA ALA A 464 -14.54 22.04 -39.51
C ALA A 464 -13.95 20.90 -38.67
N VAL A 465 -12.91 20.23 -39.17
CA VAL A 465 -12.25 19.15 -38.43
C VAL A 465 -10.97 19.68 -37.79
N PHE A 466 -10.89 19.59 -36.47
CA PHE A 466 -9.66 19.81 -35.72
C PHE A 466 -8.92 18.48 -35.54
N ARG A 467 -7.61 18.47 -35.80
CA ARG A 467 -6.71 17.34 -35.51
C ARG A 467 -5.77 17.71 -34.37
N ALA A 468 -5.70 16.88 -33.34
CA ALA A 468 -4.71 16.99 -32.28
C ALA A 468 -3.28 16.82 -32.84
N ALA A 469 -2.33 17.62 -32.36
CA ALA A 469 -0.93 17.57 -32.76
C ALA A 469 -0.28 16.23 -32.39
N ALA A 470 0.85 15.92 -33.05
CA ALA A 470 1.72 14.83 -32.62
C ALA A 470 2.64 15.31 -31.49
N ASP A 471 2.56 14.62 -30.36
CA ASP A 471 3.43 14.69 -29.18
C ASP A 471 3.40 16.00 -28.35
N THR A 472 3.66 15.86 -27.05
CA THR A 472 4.04 16.93 -26.08
C THR A 472 2.98 17.95 -25.65
N TYR A 473 1.73 17.85 -26.11
CA TYR A 473 0.64 18.73 -25.65
C TYR A 473 -0.36 17.96 -24.77
N ASP A 474 -0.43 18.35 -23.51
CA ASP A 474 -1.41 17.92 -22.48
C ASP A 474 -2.04 19.21 -21.92
N ALA A 475 -3.20 19.59 -22.44
CA ALA A 475 -3.97 20.76 -22.03
C ALA A 475 -5.31 20.90 -22.81
N ALA A 476 -6.18 21.79 -22.29
CA ALA A 476 -7.28 22.36 -23.04
C ALA A 476 -6.79 23.30 -24.16
N ALA A 477 -7.08 22.94 -25.42
CA ALA A 477 -6.81 23.74 -26.60
C ALA A 477 -7.95 24.74 -26.86
N THR A 478 -7.75 26.01 -26.54
CA THR A 478 -8.72 27.07 -26.89
C THR A 478 -8.68 27.37 -28.38
N ILE A 479 -9.75 27.02 -29.09
CA ILE A 479 -9.97 27.28 -30.52
C ILE A 479 -10.98 28.42 -30.64
N SER A 480 -10.68 29.46 -31.41
CA SER A 480 -11.50 30.68 -31.45
C SER A 480 -11.64 31.32 -32.82
N VAL A 481 -12.72 32.06 -33.00
CA VAL A 481 -12.89 33.10 -34.03
C VAL A 481 -12.81 34.44 -33.31
N ALA A 482 -12.03 35.39 -33.85
CA ALA A 482 -11.83 36.71 -33.23
C ALA A 482 -12.97 37.70 -33.53
N ASP A 483 -13.12 38.73 -32.71
CA ASP A 483 -13.95 39.89 -33.02
C ASP A 483 -13.51 40.54 -34.34
N ALA A 484 -14.47 41.00 -35.15
CA ALA A 484 -14.28 41.59 -36.48
C ALA A 484 -13.51 40.71 -37.49
N ALA A 485 -13.42 39.39 -37.26
CA ALA A 485 -12.86 38.45 -38.24
C ALA A 485 -13.79 38.22 -39.46
N TYR A 486 -15.08 38.50 -39.29
CA TYR A 486 -16.12 38.44 -40.31
C TYR A 486 -17.12 39.59 -40.08
N THR A 487 -17.93 39.92 -41.09
CA THR A 487 -19.05 40.87 -40.96
C THR A 487 -20.38 40.21 -41.28
N ASP A 488 -21.47 40.96 -41.23
CA ASP A 488 -22.74 40.60 -41.86
C ASP A 488 -22.83 41.16 -43.29
N ARG A 489 -24.06 41.39 -43.77
CA ARG A 489 -24.38 41.99 -45.06
C ARG A 489 -24.43 43.53 -45.03
N ALA A 490 -24.64 44.12 -43.86
CA ALA A 490 -24.77 45.55 -43.58
C ALA A 490 -23.43 46.24 -43.25
N GLY A 491 -22.39 45.46 -42.97
CA GLY A 491 -21.08 45.93 -42.52
C GLY A 491 -20.94 46.06 -41.01
N ASN A 492 -21.75 45.36 -40.20
CA ASN A 492 -21.48 45.24 -38.77
C ASN A 492 -20.38 44.20 -38.52
N ASP A 493 -19.38 44.57 -37.70
CA ASP A 493 -18.29 43.68 -37.29
C ASP A 493 -18.83 42.55 -36.39
N GLY A 494 -18.54 41.29 -36.73
CA GLY A 494 -19.02 40.15 -35.97
C GLY A 494 -18.32 39.94 -34.63
N THR A 495 -19.05 39.44 -33.63
CA THR A 495 -18.47 39.14 -32.31
C THR A 495 -17.81 37.76 -32.30
N GLY A 496 -16.61 37.66 -31.73
CA GLY A 496 -15.86 36.43 -31.63
C GLY A 496 -16.50 35.37 -30.73
N GLY A 497 -15.99 34.15 -30.81
CA GLY A 497 -16.44 33.00 -30.03
C GLY A 497 -15.36 31.93 -29.92
N SER A 498 -15.41 31.10 -28.87
CA SER A 498 -14.35 30.11 -28.60
C SER A 498 -14.87 28.87 -27.90
N VAL A 499 -14.23 27.73 -28.18
CA VAL A 499 -14.40 26.47 -27.45
C VAL A 499 -13.03 25.97 -26.96
N ASN A 500 -13.01 25.21 -25.87
CA ASN A 500 -11.85 24.42 -25.47
C ASN A 500 -12.06 22.97 -25.93
N VAL A 501 -11.06 22.41 -26.61
CA VAL A 501 -10.97 20.97 -26.91
C VAL A 501 -9.88 20.37 -26.04
N ASP A 502 -10.19 19.39 -25.21
CA ASP A 502 -9.18 18.78 -24.34
C ASP A 502 -8.31 17.79 -25.15
N VAL A 503 -6.99 17.98 -25.11
CA VAL A 503 -6.01 17.20 -25.87
C VAL A 503 -4.92 16.68 -24.93
N ASP A 504 -4.68 15.37 -24.99
CA ASP A 504 -3.56 14.69 -24.35
C ASP A 504 -2.82 13.84 -25.38
N ALA A 505 -1.75 14.42 -25.92
CA ALA A 505 -0.80 13.77 -26.82
C ALA A 505 0.50 13.36 -26.07
N VAL A 506 0.45 13.15 -24.76
CA VAL A 506 1.64 12.89 -23.91
C VAL A 506 1.62 11.47 -23.38
N ALA A 507 2.20 10.55 -24.16
CA ALA A 507 2.31 9.16 -23.72
C ALA A 507 3.07 9.02 -22.39
N PRO A 508 2.56 8.19 -21.45
CA PRO A 508 3.19 8.00 -20.15
C PRO A 508 4.64 7.52 -20.26
N ILE A 509 5.40 7.81 -19.20
CA ILE A 509 6.77 7.29 -19.02
C ILE A 509 6.72 5.76 -19.04
N ALA A 510 7.74 5.11 -19.59
CA ALA A 510 7.86 3.65 -19.51
C ALA A 510 7.91 3.20 -18.03
N PRO A 511 7.05 2.25 -17.60
CA PRO A 511 7.07 1.79 -16.21
C PRO A 511 8.34 0.97 -15.94
N THR A 512 8.82 0.99 -14.70
CA THR A 512 10.00 0.21 -14.31
C THR A 512 9.59 -1.18 -13.83
N LEU A 513 10.29 -2.22 -14.30
CA LEU A 513 10.18 -3.58 -13.77
C LEU A 513 11.42 -3.97 -12.98
N THR A 514 11.21 -4.71 -11.89
CA THR A 514 12.25 -5.42 -11.14
C THR A 514 11.77 -6.82 -10.72
N VAL A 515 12.71 -7.71 -10.42
CA VAL A 515 12.43 -9.06 -9.90
C VAL A 515 12.43 -9.00 -8.37
N SER A 516 11.44 -9.62 -7.74
CA SER A 516 11.36 -9.81 -6.29
C SER A 516 12.24 -10.99 -5.87
N ASP A 517 13.56 -10.81 -5.88
CA ASP A 517 14.51 -11.86 -5.49
C ASP A 517 14.36 -12.22 -4.00
N THR A 518 14.25 -13.52 -3.74
CA THR A 518 14.04 -14.11 -2.41
C THR A 518 15.23 -14.93 -1.93
N GLY A 519 16.10 -15.34 -2.85
CA GLY A 519 17.27 -16.18 -2.58
C GLY A 519 18.61 -15.45 -2.72
N PRO A 520 19.72 -16.18 -2.53
CA PRO A 520 21.07 -15.65 -2.68
C PRO A 520 21.51 -15.42 -4.13
N VAL A 521 20.71 -15.83 -5.13
CA VAL A 521 21.00 -15.63 -6.57
C VAL A 521 19.99 -14.67 -7.18
N GLN A 522 20.48 -13.56 -7.72
CA GLN A 522 19.66 -12.56 -8.41
C GLN A 522 19.02 -13.16 -9.69
N GLY A 523 17.74 -12.87 -9.93
CA GLY A 523 16.97 -13.45 -11.03
C GLY A 523 16.47 -14.88 -10.75
N VAL A 524 16.41 -15.32 -9.49
CA VAL A 524 15.84 -16.61 -9.09
C VAL A 524 14.98 -16.40 -7.84
N THR A 525 13.71 -16.80 -7.89
CA THR A 525 12.76 -16.44 -6.83
C THR A 525 11.60 -17.42 -6.63
N ASN A 526 11.26 -17.61 -5.34
CA ASN A 526 10.06 -18.30 -4.86
C ASN A 526 8.88 -17.36 -4.56
N ALA A 527 9.03 -16.05 -4.79
CA ALA A 527 8.02 -15.06 -4.44
C ALA A 527 6.74 -15.26 -5.27
N ALA A 528 5.60 -15.45 -4.58
CA ALA A 528 4.28 -15.57 -5.21
C ALA A 528 3.87 -14.35 -6.08
N SER A 529 4.56 -13.22 -5.92
CA SER A 529 4.56 -12.09 -6.85
C SER A 529 6.03 -11.82 -7.25
N PRO A 530 6.57 -12.47 -8.29
CA PRO A 530 8.00 -12.41 -8.61
C PRO A 530 8.37 -11.13 -9.39
N ILE A 531 7.39 -10.39 -9.89
CA ILE A 531 7.56 -9.12 -10.61
C ILE A 531 7.07 -7.98 -9.72
N VAL A 532 7.88 -6.92 -9.62
CA VAL A 532 7.53 -5.65 -8.99
C VAL A 532 7.54 -4.55 -10.04
N LEU A 533 6.46 -3.77 -10.09
CA LEU A 533 6.26 -2.62 -10.98
C LEU A 533 6.42 -1.32 -10.17
N THR A 534 7.16 -0.34 -10.68
CA THR A 534 7.17 1.03 -10.18
C THR A 534 6.95 2.03 -11.33
N ASP A 535 6.81 3.31 -10.97
CA ASP A 535 6.68 4.42 -11.92
C ASP A 535 5.40 4.35 -12.78
N ASN A 536 4.34 3.81 -12.16
CA ASN A 536 2.99 3.82 -12.71
C ASN A 536 2.33 5.18 -12.49
N GLU A 537 1.68 5.70 -13.53
CA GLU A 537 0.79 6.85 -13.45
C GLU A 537 -0.51 6.47 -12.74
N SER A 538 -1.24 7.44 -12.15
CA SER A 538 -2.36 7.13 -11.23
C SER A 538 -3.57 6.46 -11.90
N ASP A 539 -3.71 6.71 -13.19
CA ASP A 539 -4.90 6.50 -14.01
C ASP A 539 -4.56 5.74 -15.31
N ALA A 540 -3.27 5.52 -15.58
CA ALA A 540 -2.82 4.65 -16.66
C ALA A 540 -3.03 3.15 -16.32
N SER A 541 -3.52 2.42 -17.31
CA SER A 541 -3.72 0.97 -17.28
C SER A 541 -2.45 0.22 -17.70
N VAL A 542 -2.10 -0.85 -16.97
CA VAL A 542 -0.86 -1.62 -17.20
C VAL A 542 -1.13 -2.88 -17.98
N GLU A 543 -0.24 -3.18 -18.92
CA GLU A 543 -0.18 -4.49 -19.56
C GLU A 543 1.23 -5.09 -19.51
N TYR A 544 1.30 -6.41 -19.35
CA TYR A 544 2.53 -7.20 -19.35
C TYR A 544 2.57 -8.10 -20.58
N SER A 545 3.73 -8.19 -21.23
CA SER A 545 4.05 -9.27 -22.16
C SER A 545 5.07 -10.20 -21.50
N VAL A 546 4.86 -11.51 -21.66
CA VAL A 546 5.70 -12.56 -21.10
C VAL A 546 6.18 -13.47 -22.23
N ASN A 547 7.48 -13.69 -22.33
CA ASN A 547 8.15 -14.49 -23.35
C ASN A 547 7.72 -14.11 -24.78
N ASP A 548 7.80 -12.81 -25.11
CA ASP A 548 7.36 -12.19 -26.37
C ASP A 548 5.87 -12.45 -26.74
N GLY A 549 5.04 -12.73 -25.74
CA GLY A 549 3.61 -12.95 -25.89
C GLY A 549 2.79 -11.68 -26.17
N VAL A 550 1.49 -11.86 -26.35
CA VAL A 550 0.53 -10.73 -26.44
C VAL A 550 0.44 -10.05 -25.07
N PHE A 551 0.38 -8.72 -25.07
CA PHE A 551 0.17 -7.91 -23.88
C PHE A 551 -1.15 -8.25 -23.16
N SER A 552 -1.13 -8.23 -21.83
CA SER A 552 -2.24 -8.63 -20.96
C SER A 552 -2.22 -7.85 -19.65
N ALA A 553 -3.38 -7.36 -19.19
CA ALA A 553 -3.53 -6.71 -17.89
C ALA A 553 -3.28 -7.62 -16.67
N THR A 554 -3.15 -8.94 -16.88
CA THR A 554 -2.80 -9.91 -15.84
C THR A 554 -1.62 -10.78 -16.25
N LEU A 555 -0.64 -10.93 -15.36
CA LEU A 555 0.42 -11.93 -15.48
C LEU A 555 -0.14 -13.36 -15.48
N PRO A 556 0.53 -14.31 -16.16
CA PRO A 556 0.15 -15.72 -16.13
C PRO A 556 0.49 -16.38 -14.78
N THR A 557 -0.06 -17.57 -14.51
CA THR A 557 0.47 -18.44 -13.46
C THR A 557 1.85 -18.93 -13.88
N PHE A 558 2.88 -18.55 -13.11
CA PHE A 558 4.25 -19.03 -13.32
C PHE A 558 4.36 -20.52 -12.97
N VAL A 559 5.19 -21.24 -13.72
CA VAL A 559 5.45 -22.67 -13.58
C VAL A 559 6.81 -22.87 -12.94
N ASP A 560 6.88 -23.81 -11.99
CA ASP A 560 8.09 -24.17 -11.25
C ASP A 560 9.25 -24.57 -12.17
N GLY A 561 10.47 -24.19 -11.80
CA GLY A 561 11.70 -24.45 -12.56
C GLY A 561 11.76 -23.81 -13.97
N THR A 562 10.91 -22.81 -14.26
CA THR A 562 10.77 -22.22 -15.59
C THR A 562 11.34 -20.80 -15.67
N GLU A 563 12.09 -20.51 -16.73
CA GLU A 563 12.59 -19.17 -17.04
C GLU A 563 11.53 -18.32 -17.75
N TYR A 564 11.40 -17.06 -17.30
CA TYR A 564 10.47 -16.07 -17.81
C TYR A 564 11.19 -14.75 -18.09
N THR A 565 10.92 -14.16 -19.25
CA THR A 565 11.26 -12.76 -19.56
C THR A 565 9.97 -11.95 -19.65
N VAL A 566 9.93 -10.80 -18.96
CA VAL A 566 8.75 -9.94 -18.85
C VAL A 566 9.10 -8.50 -19.23
N VAL A 567 8.22 -7.88 -20.01
CA VAL A 567 8.17 -6.42 -20.21
C VAL A 567 6.78 -5.90 -19.84
N ALA A 568 6.71 -4.67 -19.34
CA ALA A 568 5.46 -3.97 -19.08
C ALA A 568 5.35 -2.71 -19.95
N ARG A 569 4.14 -2.23 -20.13
CA ARG A 569 3.81 -0.90 -20.67
C ARG A 569 2.59 -0.37 -19.93
N GLN A 570 2.40 0.94 -19.94
CA GLN A 570 1.18 1.56 -19.43
C GLN A 570 0.50 2.41 -20.52
N THR A 571 -0.82 2.57 -20.41
CA THR A 571 -1.67 3.28 -21.37
C THR A 571 -2.59 4.22 -20.61
N ASP A 572 -2.50 5.52 -20.88
CA ASP A 572 -3.23 6.60 -20.20
C ASP A 572 -4.75 6.63 -20.51
N GLN A 573 -5.44 7.69 -20.06
CA GLN A 573 -6.88 7.86 -20.28
C GLN A 573 -7.23 8.24 -21.73
N ALA A 574 -6.36 8.96 -22.46
CA ALA A 574 -6.54 9.26 -23.87
C ALA A 574 -6.25 8.03 -24.76
N GLY A 575 -5.53 7.04 -24.23
CA GLY A 575 -5.09 5.84 -24.93
C GLY A 575 -3.74 5.98 -25.62
N ASN A 576 -2.88 6.94 -25.25
CA ASN A 576 -1.48 6.88 -25.68
C ASN A 576 -0.76 5.78 -24.88
N VAL A 577 0.18 5.09 -25.52
CA VAL A 577 0.86 3.92 -24.95
C VAL A 577 2.31 4.27 -24.69
N SER A 578 2.78 4.03 -23.46
CA SER A 578 4.18 4.22 -23.08
C SER A 578 5.12 3.39 -23.96
N ALA A 579 6.40 3.77 -23.99
CA ALA A 579 7.43 2.80 -24.36
C ALA A 579 7.40 1.60 -23.39
N ASN A 580 7.82 0.43 -23.88
CA ASN A 580 7.98 -0.74 -23.01
C ASN A 580 9.05 -0.46 -21.94
N SER A 581 8.89 -1.08 -20.77
CA SER A 581 9.95 -1.22 -19.77
C SER A 581 11.19 -1.90 -20.35
N ASP A 582 12.34 -1.74 -19.68
CA ASP A 582 13.42 -2.71 -19.83
C ASP A 582 12.91 -4.13 -19.49
N ALA A 583 13.44 -5.12 -20.18
CA ALA A 583 13.05 -6.52 -19.99
C ALA A 583 13.74 -7.13 -18.76
N VAL A 584 12.96 -7.74 -17.88
CA VAL A 584 13.47 -8.50 -16.73
C VAL A 584 13.35 -9.99 -17.00
N THR A 585 14.42 -10.75 -16.73
CA THR A 585 14.44 -12.21 -16.87
C THR A 585 14.69 -12.86 -15.52
N PHE A 586 13.91 -13.88 -15.18
CA PHE A 586 14.03 -14.62 -13.91
C PHE A 586 13.64 -16.09 -14.07
N ILE A 587 14.11 -16.94 -13.16
CA ILE A 587 13.63 -18.32 -12.99
C ILE A 587 12.64 -18.31 -11.81
N TYR A 588 11.43 -18.84 -12.04
CA TYR A 588 10.45 -19.06 -10.98
C TYR A 588 10.67 -20.44 -10.37
N ASP A 589 10.93 -20.49 -9.06
CA ASP A 589 11.41 -21.71 -8.41
C ASP A 589 10.93 -21.77 -6.95
N THR A 590 10.03 -22.72 -6.68
CA THR A 590 9.33 -22.93 -5.41
C THR A 590 9.50 -24.36 -4.88
N SER A 591 10.34 -25.18 -5.52
CA SER A 591 10.69 -26.51 -5.03
C SER A 591 11.75 -26.39 -3.94
N ALA A 592 11.43 -26.87 -2.73
CA ALA A 592 12.40 -26.93 -1.64
C ALA A 592 13.47 -28.01 -1.90
N PRO A 593 14.77 -27.72 -1.68
CA PRO A 593 15.80 -28.72 -1.88
C PRO A 593 15.75 -29.80 -0.79
N THR A 594 16.33 -30.96 -1.10
CA THR A 594 16.29 -32.15 -0.24
C THR A 594 17.68 -32.76 -0.10
N VAL A 595 17.99 -33.38 1.04
CA VAL A 595 19.26 -34.09 1.25
C VAL A 595 19.05 -35.54 1.69
N ALA A 596 19.60 -36.47 0.91
CA ALA A 596 19.74 -37.87 1.28
C ALA A 596 21.11 -38.10 1.92
N VAL A 597 21.14 -38.51 3.19
CA VAL A 597 22.37 -38.87 3.90
C VAL A 597 22.56 -40.38 3.87
N SER A 598 23.79 -40.83 3.64
CA SER A 598 24.15 -42.26 3.58
C SER A 598 25.56 -42.48 4.11
N ASP A 599 25.82 -43.67 4.64
CA ASP A 599 27.13 -44.12 5.06
C ASP A 599 27.73 -45.03 3.97
N ASN A 600 29.00 -44.82 3.63
CA ASN A 600 29.74 -45.65 2.67
C ASN A 600 30.57 -46.75 3.36
N GLY A 601 30.52 -46.85 4.69
CA GLY A 601 31.24 -47.83 5.50
C GLY A 601 30.79 -49.27 5.27
N ASP A 602 31.60 -50.23 5.73
CA ASP A 602 31.37 -51.67 5.57
C ASP A 602 30.94 -52.40 6.86
N GLY A 603 30.86 -51.70 8.00
CA GLY A 603 30.35 -52.28 9.25
C GLY A 603 30.48 -51.39 10.48
N LEU A 604 30.46 -52.05 11.64
CA LEU A 604 30.54 -51.49 12.99
C LEU A 604 31.91 -50.81 13.22
N LEU A 605 31.93 -49.50 13.46
CA LEU A 605 33.17 -48.75 13.66
C LEU A 605 33.71 -48.90 15.09
N LYS A 606 35.01 -49.17 15.22
CA LYS A 606 35.70 -49.22 16.52
C LYS A 606 36.30 -47.88 16.93
N ALA A 607 36.73 -47.77 18.19
CA ALA A 607 37.31 -46.54 18.76
C ALA A 607 38.37 -45.87 17.86
N GLY A 608 38.06 -44.66 17.37
CA GLY A 608 38.93 -43.83 16.54
C GLY A 608 38.94 -44.12 15.04
N GLU A 609 38.20 -45.14 14.55
CA GLU A 609 38.05 -45.42 13.12
C GLU A 609 37.18 -44.40 12.38
N GLU A 610 37.29 -44.39 11.05
CA GLU A 610 36.71 -43.39 10.15
C GLU A 610 35.79 -44.05 9.11
N THR A 611 34.63 -43.45 8.86
CA THR A 611 33.82 -43.72 7.65
C THR A 611 33.58 -42.44 6.84
N THR A 612 33.26 -42.60 5.56
CA THR A 612 32.85 -41.50 4.68
C THR A 612 31.33 -41.46 4.56
N LEU A 613 30.74 -40.38 5.04
CA LEU A 613 29.33 -40.07 4.84
C LEU A 613 29.13 -39.36 3.50
N THR A 614 28.08 -39.72 2.78
CA THR A 614 27.67 -39.08 1.51
C THR A 614 26.35 -38.33 1.71
N PHE A 615 26.35 -37.04 1.38
CA PHE A 615 25.21 -36.14 1.39
C PHE A 615 24.85 -35.83 -0.06
N THR A 616 23.75 -36.39 -0.56
CA THR A 616 23.27 -36.20 -1.93
C THR A 616 22.07 -35.26 -1.92
N PHE A 617 22.26 -34.05 -2.42
CA PHE A 617 21.23 -33.03 -2.54
C PHE A 617 20.49 -33.17 -3.88
N SER A 618 19.19 -32.88 -3.92
CA SER A 618 18.41 -32.86 -5.17
C SER A 618 18.91 -31.85 -6.21
N GLU A 619 19.60 -30.81 -5.74
CA GLU A 619 20.15 -29.71 -6.52
C GLU A 619 21.36 -29.08 -5.79
N THR A 620 21.76 -27.85 -6.12
CA THR A 620 22.88 -27.17 -5.44
C THR A 620 22.43 -26.47 -4.15
N PRO A 621 22.84 -26.94 -2.95
CA PRO A 621 22.55 -26.25 -1.71
C PRO A 621 23.37 -24.95 -1.59
N TYR A 622 22.80 -23.96 -0.94
CA TYR A 622 23.41 -22.69 -0.57
C TYR A 622 23.51 -22.62 0.95
N GLY A 623 24.67 -22.16 1.46
CA GLY A 623 24.93 -22.03 2.89
C GLY A 623 25.32 -23.32 3.63
N PHE A 624 25.23 -24.50 3.00
CA PHE A 624 25.60 -25.77 3.65
C PHE A 624 27.10 -25.84 4.00
N GLU A 625 27.39 -25.91 5.29
CA GLU A 625 28.73 -26.01 5.88
C GLU A 625 28.84 -27.22 6.83
N ALA A 626 30.08 -27.56 7.25
CA ALA A 626 30.33 -28.70 8.12
C ALA A 626 29.70 -28.58 9.53
N SER A 627 29.28 -27.37 9.92
CA SER A 627 28.53 -27.08 11.16
C SER A 627 27.11 -27.66 11.16
N ASP A 628 26.56 -27.90 9.98
CA ASP A 628 25.14 -28.26 9.80
C ASP A 628 24.92 -29.76 9.92
N ILE A 629 26.02 -30.52 9.95
CA ILE A 629 26.08 -31.96 10.17
C ILE A 629 26.12 -32.20 11.68
N VAL A 630 24.95 -32.45 12.27
CA VAL A 630 24.81 -32.73 13.71
C VAL A 630 25.25 -34.17 14.01
N VAL A 631 26.18 -34.30 14.95
CA VAL A 631 26.74 -35.57 15.44
C VAL A 631 26.51 -35.69 16.96
N PRO A 632 26.14 -36.86 17.51
CA PRO A 632 26.14 -37.07 18.95
C PRO A 632 27.58 -37.03 19.48
N ALA A 633 27.94 -35.99 20.25
CA ALA A 633 29.32 -35.73 20.68
C ALA A 633 29.96 -36.79 21.61
N VAL A 634 29.21 -37.81 22.03
CA VAL A 634 29.71 -39.01 22.74
C VAL A 634 30.01 -40.19 21.80
N ALA A 635 29.52 -40.13 20.56
CA ALA A 635 29.69 -41.17 19.54
C ALA A 635 30.86 -40.88 18.59
N GLY A 636 31.20 -39.61 18.38
CA GLY A 636 32.27 -39.21 17.48
C GLY A 636 32.24 -37.74 17.06
N GLU A 637 32.97 -37.42 16.00
CA GLU A 637 33.09 -36.08 15.41
C GLU A 637 33.09 -36.16 13.87
N ILE A 638 32.72 -35.06 13.19
CA ILE A 638 33.13 -34.86 11.80
C ILE A 638 34.58 -34.38 11.81
N VAL A 639 35.46 -35.04 11.07
CA VAL A 639 36.87 -34.68 10.98
C VAL A 639 37.00 -33.29 10.35
N ALA A 640 37.75 -32.40 10.99
CA ALA A 640 37.98 -31.04 10.50
C ALA A 640 38.53 -31.03 9.06
N ASP A 641 38.07 -30.07 8.25
CA ASP A 641 38.40 -29.91 6.83
C ASP A 641 38.08 -31.13 5.93
N SER A 642 37.27 -32.09 6.40
CA SER A 642 36.93 -33.30 5.62
C SER A 642 35.71 -33.16 4.69
N LEU A 643 34.90 -32.10 4.83
CA LEU A 643 33.77 -31.84 3.94
C LEU A 643 34.30 -31.48 2.54
N SER A 644 33.92 -32.26 1.53
CA SER A 644 34.39 -32.08 0.17
C SER A 644 33.83 -30.82 -0.49
N ALA A 645 34.48 -30.38 -1.57
CA ALA A 645 33.81 -29.54 -2.56
C ALA A 645 32.62 -30.30 -3.19
N PRO A 646 31.56 -29.60 -3.61
CA PRO A 646 30.41 -30.22 -4.30
C PRO A 646 30.82 -30.88 -5.63
N THR A 647 30.22 -32.03 -5.92
CA THR A 647 30.30 -32.69 -7.23
C THR A 647 28.90 -32.86 -7.80
N THR A 648 28.60 -32.26 -8.95
CA THR A 648 27.31 -32.40 -9.64
C THR A 648 27.28 -33.66 -10.50
N ASN A 649 26.26 -34.49 -10.33
CA ASN A 649 26.00 -35.68 -11.12
C ASN A 649 25.32 -35.36 -12.46
N SER A 650 25.30 -36.33 -13.37
CA SER A 650 24.65 -36.19 -14.68
C SER A 650 23.12 -36.12 -14.65
N ASP A 651 22.50 -36.34 -13.49
CA ASP A 651 21.06 -36.20 -13.24
C ASP A 651 20.66 -34.88 -12.57
N GLY A 652 21.65 -34.02 -12.24
CA GLY A 652 21.45 -32.73 -11.58
C GLY A 652 21.69 -32.74 -10.06
N THR A 653 21.72 -33.91 -9.43
CA THR A 653 21.99 -34.01 -7.98
C THR A 653 23.41 -33.54 -7.63
N VAL A 654 23.59 -32.97 -6.43
CA VAL A 654 24.90 -32.48 -5.96
C VAL A 654 25.35 -33.28 -4.75
N VAL A 655 26.55 -33.83 -4.83
CA VAL A 655 27.12 -34.70 -3.79
C VAL A 655 28.22 -33.97 -3.03
N TYR A 656 28.13 -34.04 -1.71
CA TYR A 656 29.20 -33.75 -0.76
C TYR A 656 29.56 -35.04 0.00
N THR A 657 30.82 -35.17 0.41
CA THR A 657 31.24 -36.21 1.35
C THR A 657 31.94 -35.60 2.55
N ALA A 658 31.72 -36.14 3.75
CA ALA A 658 32.47 -35.78 4.96
C ALA A 658 32.94 -37.05 5.69
N VAL A 659 34.02 -36.95 6.47
CA VAL A 659 34.52 -38.09 7.24
C VAL A 659 34.02 -38.00 8.68
N PHE A 660 33.27 -39.02 9.12
CA PHE A 660 32.93 -39.22 10.52
C PHE A 660 33.97 -40.10 11.19
N ARG A 661 34.45 -39.70 12.37
CA ARG A 661 35.33 -40.50 13.22
C ARG A 661 34.59 -40.96 14.48
N ALA A 662 34.61 -42.25 14.75
CA ALA A 662 34.13 -42.81 16.01
C ALA A 662 34.93 -42.28 17.22
N ALA A 663 34.24 -41.96 18.32
CA ALA A 663 34.86 -41.50 19.55
C ALA A 663 35.82 -42.56 20.15
N ALA A 664 36.67 -42.13 21.07
CA ALA A 664 37.37 -43.04 21.96
C ALA A 664 36.48 -43.35 23.19
N ASP A 665 36.50 -44.62 23.61
CA ASP A 665 35.90 -45.17 24.83
C ASP A 665 34.35 -45.25 24.91
N THR A 666 33.86 -46.39 25.38
CA THR A 666 32.54 -46.64 26.01
C THR A 666 31.25 -46.46 25.20
N TYR A 667 31.28 -45.94 23.98
CA TYR A 667 30.07 -45.80 23.16
C TYR A 667 29.78 -47.07 22.33
N ASP A 668 28.79 -47.84 22.76
CA ASP A 668 28.20 -49.01 22.08
C ASP A 668 26.74 -48.67 21.72
N ALA A 669 26.52 -48.12 20.51
CA ALA A 669 25.21 -47.75 19.98
C ALA A 669 25.26 -47.27 18.51
N ALA A 670 24.06 -47.13 17.91
CA ALA A 670 23.87 -46.44 16.63
C ALA A 670 23.94 -44.91 16.80
N ALA A 671 24.90 -44.27 16.14
CA ALA A 671 25.07 -42.83 16.08
C ALA A 671 24.22 -42.23 14.94
N THR A 672 23.11 -41.57 15.28
CA THR A 672 22.31 -40.82 14.29
C THR A 672 23.01 -39.53 13.90
N ILE A 673 23.49 -39.46 12.65
CA ILE A 673 24.09 -38.26 12.04
C ILE A 673 23.02 -37.58 11.18
N SER A 674 22.84 -36.26 11.31
CA SER A 674 21.72 -35.56 10.66
C SER A 674 22.03 -34.13 10.22
N VAL A 675 21.48 -33.74 9.07
CA VAL A 675 21.27 -32.34 8.67
C VAL A 675 19.84 -31.96 9.02
N ALA A 676 19.63 -30.79 9.64
CA ALA A 676 18.31 -30.31 10.04
C ALA A 676 17.53 -29.65 8.90
N ASP A 677 16.20 -29.55 9.05
CA ASP A 677 15.37 -28.69 8.20
C ASP A 677 15.83 -27.23 8.32
N ALA A 678 15.79 -26.48 7.20
CA ALA A 678 16.24 -25.10 7.06
C ALA A 678 17.71 -24.83 7.46
N ALA A 679 18.56 -25.86 7.52
CA ALA A 679 20.00 -25.68 7.73
C ALA A 679 20.75 -25.16 6.48
N TYR A 680 20.11 -25.25 5.32
CA TYR A 680 20.61 -24.79 4.02
C TYR A 680 19.41 -24.36 3.15
N THR A 681 19.66 -23.61 2.09
CA THR A 681 18.64 -23.21 1.10
C THR A 681 19.05 -23.62 -0.32
N ASP A 682 18.25 -23.28 -1.32
CA ASP A 682 18.61 -23.35 -2.75
C ASP A 682 19.05 -21.96 -3.29
N ARG A 683 18.88 -21.75 -4.61
CA ARG A 683 19.13 -20.46 -5.27
C ARG A 683 18.00 -19.46 -5.12
N ALA A 684 16.76 -19.92 -4.97
CA ALA A 684 15.53 -19.15 -4.84
C ALA A 684 15.25 -18.71 -3.39
N GLY A 685 15.94 -19.29 -2.41
CA GLY A 685 15.68 -19.09 -0.99
C GLY A 685 14.60 -20.01 -0.42
N ASN A 686 14.32 -21.17 -1.02
CA ASN A 686 13.50 -22.19 -0.37
C ASN A 686 14.31 -22.90 0.73
N ASP A 687 13.72 -23.08 1.92
CA ASP A 687 14.33 -23.80 3.03
C ASP A 687 14.49 -25.28 2.70
N GLY A 688 15.71 -25.80 2.82
CA GLY A 688 16.01 -27.21 2.55
C GLY A 688 15.47 -28.16 3.60
N THR A 689 15.03 -29.34 3.16
CA THR A 689 14.56 -30.41 4.05
C THR A 689 15.72 -31.23 4.61
N GLY A 690 15.63 -31.60 5.88
CA GLY A 690 16.64 -32.35 6.61
C GLY A 690 16.72 -33.83 6.19
N GLY A 691 17.79 -34.48 6.60
CA GLY A 691 18.05 -35.89 6.31
C GLY A 691 19.02 -36.49 7.33
N SER A 692 18.96 -37.81 7.54
CA SER A 692 19.79 -38.50 8.52
C SER A 692 20.15 -39.93 8.14
N VAL A 693 21.25 -40.42 8.73
CA VAL A 693 21.71 -41.80 8.66
C VAL A 693 22.13 -42.25 10.07
N ASN A 694 22.04 -43.55 10.35
CA ASN A 694 22.67 -44.14 11.52
C ASN A 694 24.00 -44.79 11.12
N VAL A 695 25.06 -44.49 11.85
CA VAL A 695 26.35 -45.19 11.79
C VAL A 695 26.46 -46.05 13.04
N ASP A 696 26.63 -47.36 12.90
CA ASP A 696 26.79 -48.23 14.07
C ASP A 696 28.23 -48.13 14.62
N VAL A 697 28.37 -47.81 15.90
CA VAL A 697 29.66 -47.60 16.57
C VAL A 697 29.75 -48.44 17.84
N ASP A 698 30.86 -49.17 17.97
CA ASP A 698 31.26 -49.88 19.19
C ASP A 698 32.71 -49.49 19.54
N ALA A 699 32.82 -48.43 20.34
CA ALA A 699 34.05 -47.96 20.96
C ALA A 699 34.20 -48.42 22.42
N ALA A 700 33.38 -49.39 22.86
CA ALA A 700 33.64 -50.10 24.12
C ALA A 700 34.87 -51.01 23.96
N ALA A 701 35.36 -51.60 25.05
CA ALA A 701 36.47 -52.55 24.98
C ALA A 701 36.24 -53.65 26.03
N PRO A 702 36.48 -54.93 25.68
CA PRO A 702 36.05 -56.05 26.49
C PRO A 702 36.85 -56.14 27.79
N LEU A 703 36.10 -56.17 28.88
CA LEU A 703 36.56 -56.19 30.26
C LEU A 703 36.59 -57.60 30.82
N LEU A 704 37.76 -58.23 30.80
CA LEU A 704 38.05 -59.48 31.49
C LEU A 704 38.33 -59.28 32.98
N THR A 705 37.63 -60.06 33.80
CA THR A 705 37.97 -60.36 35.20
C THR A 705 38.33 -61.84 35.34
N ILE A 706 39.42 -62.16 36.07
CA ILE A 706 39.81 -63.54 36.38
C ILE A 706 39.57 -63.80 37.87
N ALA A 707 38.92 -64.93 38.19
CA ALA A 707 38.63 -65.37 39.55
C ALA A 707 39.01 -66.84 39.75
N ALA A 708 39.31 -67.25 40.98
CA ALA A 708 39.52 -68.64 41.36
C ALA A 708 38.43 -69.08 42.35
N ALA A 709 37.86 -70.27 42.17
CA ALA A 709 36.81 -70.82 43.04
C ALA A 709 37.32 -71.08 44.47
N ASN A 710 38.60 -71.46 44.60
CA ASN A 710 39.39 -71.40 45.82
C ASN A 710 40.73 -70.74 45.49
N ASP A 711 41.14 -69.76 46.28
CA ASP A 711 42.38 -68.98 46.18
C ASP A 711 43.57 -69.61 46.93
N VAL A 712 43.31 -70.64 47.75
CA VAL A 712 44.32 -71.44 48.44
C VAL A 712 44.02 -72.93 48.26
N ILE A 713 45.02 -73.70 47.83
CA ILE A 713 44.96 -75.17 47.71
C ILE A 713 46.25 -75.82 48.25
N THR A 714 46.22 -77.12 48.51
CA THR A 714 47.43 -77.91 48.78
C THR A 714 48.08 -78.39 47.48
N ALA A 715 49.35 -78.79 47.55
CA ALA A 715 50.00 -79.62 46.52
C ALA A 715 49.13 -80.85 46.17
N GLY A 716 49.06 -81.23 44.89
CA GLY A 716 48.11 -82.23 44.36
C GLY A 716 46.63 -81.77 44.30
N GLY A 717 46.31 -80.60 44.84
CA GLY A 717 44.94 -80.06 44.89
C GLY A 717 44.47 -79.44 43.56
N GLN A 718 43.16 -79.23 43.46
CA GLN A 718 42.51 -78.63 42.29
C GLN A 718 41.64 -77.43 42.64
N THR A 719 41.54 -76.47 41.72
CA THR A 719 40.62 -75.33 41.79
C THR A 719 40.16 -74.94 40.38
N VAL A 720 39.00 -74.33 40.24
CA VAL A 720 38.50 -73.82 38.96
C VAL A 720 38.89 -72.34 38.83
N ILE A 721 39.50 -71.98 37.71
CA ILE A 721 39.76 -70.59 37.31
C ILE A 721 38.66 -70.19 36.33
N SER A 722 37.99 -69.07 36.60
CA SER A 722 36.96 -68.48 35.74
C SER A 722 37.47 -67.20 35.10
N PHE A 723 37.21 -67.05 33.81
CA PHE A 723 37.51 -65.88 32.98
C PHE A 723 36.16 -65.29 32.56
N ILE A 724 35.85 -64.11 33.06
CA ILE A 724 34.53 -63.46 32.95
C ILE A 724 34.69 -62.18 32.15
N PHE A 725 34.02 -62.10 31.00
CA PHE A 725 34.01 -60.94 30.11
C PHE A 725 32.63 -60.27 30.16
N ASN A 726 32.56 -58.94 30.23
CA ASN A 726 31.29 -58.18 30.14
C ASN A 726 30.53 -58.47 28.84
N GLU A 727 31.26 -58.68 27.75
CA GLU A 727 30.78 -58.93 26.39
C GLU A 727 31.45 -60.16 25.77
N SER A 728 31.15 -60.49 24.52
CA SER A 728 31.67 -61.72 23.89
C SER A 728 33.06 -61.49 23.29
N PRO A 729 34.13 -62.11 23.81
CA PRO A 729 35.45 -61.98 23.19
C PRO A 729 35.52 -62.78 21.89
N VAL A 730 36.23 -62.24 20.90
CA VAL A 730 36.62 -62.91 19.66
C VAL A 730 37.96 -63.64 19.89
N ASP A 731 38.05 -64.84 19.32
CA ASP A 731 39.23 -65.74 19.27
C ASP A 731 39.95 -66.10 20.60
N PHE A 732 39.44 -65.67 21.76
CA PHE A 732 40.03 -66.00 23.08
C PHE A 732 40.16 -67.52 23.29
N ALA A 733 41.41 -67.96 23.48
CA ALA A 733 41.81 -69.36 23.52
C ALA A 733 42.59 -69.71 24.80
N ARG A 734 43.01 -70.98 24.92
CA ARG A 734 43.79 -71.44 26.08
C ARG A 734 45.20 -70.87 26.05
N GLU A 735 45.72 -70.61 24.86
CA GLU A 735 47.06 -70.13 24.54
C GLU A 735 47.33 -68.72 25.08
N ASP A 736 46.28 -67.89 25.22
CA ASP A 736 46.34 -66.51 25.72
C ASP A 736 46.54 -66.42 27.24
N ILE A 737 46.34 -67.55 27.94
CA ILE A 737 46.42 -67.65 29.40
C ILE A 737 47.83 -68.07 29.81
N THR A 738 48.61 -67.08 30.22
CA THR A 738 49.90 -67.31 30.89
C THR A 738 49.67 -67.89 32.29
N VAL A 739 50.49 -68.87 32.67
CA VAL A 739 50.53 -69.48 34.00
C VAL A 739 51.96 -69.40 34.51
N THR A 740 52.20 -68.63 35.57
CA THR A 740 53.55 -68.39 36.09
C THR A 740 53.98 -69.45 37.10
N ASP A 741 55.27 -69.44 37.46
CA ASP A 741 55.89 -70.21 38.56
C ASP A 741 55.89 -71.75 38.43
N GLY A 742 55.09 -72.32 37.52
CA GLY A 742 55.22 -73.70 37.04
C GLY A 742 54.94 -74.79 38.08
N ARG A 743 54.13 -74.49 39.11
CA ARG A 743 53.80 -75.39 40.25
C ARG A 743 52.54 -76.22 40.01
N GLY A 744 52.21 -76.49 38.75
CA GLY A 744 50.99 -77.17 38.33
C GLY A 744 50.62 -76.92 36.88
N SER A 745 49.48 -77.47 36.47
CA SER A 745 48.93 -77.34 35.12
C SER A 745 47.50 -76.79 35.13
N LEU A 746 47.23 -75.84 34.22
CA LEU A 746 45.87 -75.39 33.90
C LEU A 746 45.39 -76.13 32.65
N GLY A 747 44.28 -76.84 32.77
CA GLY A 747 43.69 -77.67 31.71
C GLY A 747 43.16 -76.88 30.51
N ALA A 748 42.38 -77.56 29.67
CA ALA A 748 41.63 -76.92 28.58
C ALA A 748 40.55 -75.97 29.13
N LEU A 749 40.20 -74.95 28.34
CA LEU A 749 39.03 -74.12 28.58
C LEU A 749 37.73 -74.91 28.32
N SER A 750 36.68 -74.58 29.07
CA SER A 750 35.30 -74.99 28.79
C SER A 750 34.74 -74.28 27.56
N GLU A 751 33.66 -74.82 27.01
CA GLU A 751 32.75 -74.05 26.14
C GLU A 751 32.23 -72.81 26.88
N VAL A 752 31.82 -71.79 26.12
CA VAL A 752 31.38 -70.49 26.65
C VAL A 752 30.02 -70.64 27.32
N MET A 753 29.92 -70.19 28.58
CA MET A 753 28.63 -70.02 29.25
C MET A 753 28.27 -68.53 29.30
N GLN A 754 27.21 -68.14 28.60
CA GLN A 754 26.59 -66.83 28.82
C GLN A 754 25.83 -66.85 30.15
N THR A 755 26.05 -65.83 30.98
CA THR A 755 25.45 -65.67 32.31
C THR A 755 24.81 -64.28 32.44
N ALA A 756 24.19 -64.00 33.59
CA ALA A 756 23.71 -62.63 33.89
C ALA A 756 24.86 -61.64 34.12
N ASP A 757 26.07 -62.13 34.44
CA ASP A 757 27.26 -61.35 34.75
C ASP A 757 28.25 -61.28 33.57
N GLY A 758 27.82 -61.70 32.37
CA GLY A 758 28.62 -61.72 31.13
C GLY A 758 28.95 -63.12 30.61
N PHE A 759 29.97 -63.21 29.75
CA PHE A 759 30.43 -64.43 29.09
C PHE A 759 31.55 -65.09 29.91
N VAL A 760 31.36 -66.37 30.26
CA VAL A 760 32.26 -67.08 31.19
C VAL A 760 32.91 -68.28 30.52
N TYR A 761 34.24 -68.32 30.59
CA TYR A 761 35.07 -69.47 30.27
C TYR A 761 35.69 -70.01 31.58
N THR A 762 35.88 -71.32 31.70
CA THR A 762 36.47 -71.93 32.90
C THR A 762 37.57 -72.92 32.55
N ALA A 763 38.60 -73.06 33.40
CA ALA A 763 39.58 -74.13 33.33
C ALA A 763 40.00 -74.60 34.72
N THR A 764 40.16 -75.92 34.89
CA THR A 764 40.65 -76.49 36.15
C THR A 764 42.16 -76.36 36.23
N PHE A 765 42.65 -75.70 37.28
CA PHE A 765 44.05 -75.75 37.69
C PHE A 765 44.28 -76.94 38.64
N THR A 766 45.37 -77.68 38.41
CA THR A 766 45.85 -78.76 39.28
C THR A 766 47.27 -78.42 39.72
N ALA A 767 47.51 -78.30 41.03
CA ALA A 767 48.85 -78.12 41.59
C ALA A 767 49.64 -79.43 41.55
N ASP A 768 50.96 -79.37 41.33
CA ASP A 768 51.80 -80.58 41.32
C ASP A 768 51.86 -81.22 42.72
N ASP A 769 51.94 -82.56 42.78
CA ASP A 769 52.01 -83.33 44.03
C ASP A 769 53.24 -82.99 44.91
N THR A 770 54.29 -82.45 44.29
CA THR A 770 55.57 -82.06 44.90
C THR A 770 55.76 -80.55 44.99
N ALA A 771 54.72 -79.75 44.71
CA ALA A 771 54.81 -78.29 44.70
C ALA A 771 55.21 -77.72 46.08
N GLN A 772 56.40 -77.13 46.15
CA GLN A 772 56.80 -76.23 47.24
C GLN A 772 55.81 -75.05 47.34
N ARG A 773 55.58 -74.58 48.57
CA ARG A 773 54.68 -73.44 48.87
C ARG A 773 54.99 -72.21 48.01
N GLY A 774 53.98 -71.66 47.33
CA GLY A 774 54.09 -70.42 46.57
C GLY A 774 52.83 -70.08 45.78
N ASP A 775 52.75 -68.84 45.31
CA ASP A 775 51.71 -68.40 44.39
C ASP A 775 51.90 -69.05 43.01
N VAL A 776 50.80 -69.28 42.30
CA VAL A 776 50.71 -69.48 40.85
C VAL A 776 49.81 -68.40 40.30
N ARG A 777 50.25 -67.65 39.29
CA ARG A 777 49.49 -66.53 38.72
C ARG A 777 48.96 -66.90 37.35
N PHE A 778 47.68 -66.57 37.13
CA PHE A 778 46.98 -66.72 35.87
C PHE A 778 46.86 -65.31 35.29
N GLY A 779 47.44 -65.08 34.12
CA GLY A 779 47.47 -63.76 33.49
C GLY A 779 47.08 -63.82 32.03
N VAL A 780 46.14 -62.97 31.64
CA VAL A 780 45.85 -62.67 30.23
C VAL A 780 46.37 -61.26 29.96
N ILE A 781 47.16 -61.10 28.90
CA ILE A 781 47.71 -59.79 28.53
C ILE A 781 46.66 -58.96 27.79
N GLY A 782 46.79 -57.63 27.84
CA GLY A 782 45.95 -56.75 27.02
C GLY A 782 46.19 -57.02 25.54
N SER A 783 45.15 -56.84 24.72
CA SER A 783 45.15 -57.16 23.28
C SER A 783 45.33 -58.65 22.92
N ALA A 784 45.21 -59.58 23.87
CA ALA A 784 45.16 -61.03 23.55
C ALA A 784 43.78 -61.48 23.00
N TYR A 785 42.76 -60.65 23.16
CA TYR A 785 41.40 -60.84 22.68
C TYR A 785 40.81 -59.47 22.33
N THR A 786 39.77 -59.47 21.49
CA THR A 786 38.99 -58.28 21.14
C THR A 786 37.50 -58.53 21.31
N ASP A 787 36.68 -57.49 21.18
CA ASP A 787 35.24 -57.61 20.88
C ASP A 787 35.02 -57.88 19.37
N GLN A 788 33.79 -57.65 18.90
CA GLN A 788 33.36 -57.88 17.53
C GLN A 788 33.71 -56.74 16.54
N ALA A 789 33.93 -55.51 17.01
CA ALA A 789 34.46 -54.39 16.22
C ALA A 789 36.01 -54.39 16.16
N GLY A 790 36.63 -55.07 17.12
CA GLY A 790 38.07 -55.27 17.24
C GLY A 790 38.75 -54.37 18.26
N ASN A 791 38.06 -53.77 19.24
CA ASN A 791 38.75 -53.02 20.30
C ASN A 791 39.49 -54.00 21.22
N ALA A 792 40.64 -53.57 21.73
CA ALA A 792 41.57 -54.47 22.40
C ALA A 792 41.26 -54.61 23.90
N GLY A 793 41.00 -55.83 24.36
CA GLY A 793 40.63 -56.08 25.75
C GLY A 793 41.73 -55.81 26.78
N ASN A 794 41.34 -55.61 28.04
CA ASN A 794 42.27 -55.32 29.13
C ASN A 794 43.14 -56.52 29.54
N SER A 795 44.30 -56.22 30.13
CA SER A 795 45.06 -57.22 30.90
C SER A 795 44.36 -57.54 32.22
N ALA A 796 44.31 -58.81 32.59
CA ALA A 796 43.75 -59.27 33.86
C ALA A 796 44.65 -60.34 34.51
N SER A 797 44.67 -60.41 35.84
CA SER A 797 45.42 -61.44 36.55
C SER A 797 44.79 -61.89 37.87
N ALA A 798 44.80 -63.19 38.12
CA ALA A 798 44.48 -63.80 39.42
C ALA A 798 45.67 -64.60 39.96
N ALA A 799 45.61 -64.98 41.24
CA ALA A 799 46.61 -65.85 41.87
C ALA A 799 45.93 -66.94 42.70
N VAL A 800 46.54 -68.12 42.74
CA VAL A 800 46.19 -69.21 43.66
C VAL A 800 47.43 -69.57 44.47
N THR A 801 47.30 -69.63 45.79
CA THR A 801 48.37 -70.04 46.71
C THR A 801 48.41 -71.55 46.81
N VAL A 802 49.49 -72.17 46.33
CA VAL A 802 49.77 -73.59 46.59
C VAL A 802 50.48 -73.72 47.93
N SER A 803 49.97 -74.57 48.80
CA SER A 803 50.54 -74.91 50.12
C SER A 803 51.18 -76.29 50.10
N ALA A 804 52.37 -76.43 50.68
CA ALA A 804 53.06 -77.72 50.79
C ALA A 804 52.29 -78.70 51.71
N ARG A 805 52.44 -80.01 51.46
CA ARG A 805 52.04 -81.07 52.41
C ARG A 805 53.00 -81.10 53.60
N THR A 806 52.54 -81.55 54.76
CA THR A 806 53.43 -81.82 55.91
C THR A 806 54.12 -83.18 55.75
N LEU A 807 55.28 -83.36 56.40
CA LEU A 807 55.99 -84.64 56.38
C LEU A 807 55.15 -85.79 56.99
N GLU A 808 54.33 -85.49 57.99
CA GLU A 808 53.38 -86.45 58.60
C GLU A 808 52.28 -86.91 57.62
N GLN A 809 51.80 -86.01 56.75
CA GLN A 809 50.91 -86.38 55.63
C GLN A 809 51.62 -87.28 54.62
N ILE A 810 52.84 -86.89 54.19
CA ILE A 810 53.64 -87.66 53.22
C ILE A 810 53.91 -89.08 53.73
N MET A 811 54.28 -89.23 55.01
CA MET A 811 54.53 -90.56 55.59
C MET A 811 53.27 -91.40 55.75
N SER A 812 52.11 -90.78 55.99
CA SER A 812 50.82 -91.47 55.98
C SER A 812 50.41 -91.90 54.57
N ASP A 813 50.66 -91.08 53.55
CA ASP A 813 50.42 -91.41 52.13
C ASP A 813 51.35 -92.55 51.67
N ASP A 814 52.61 -92.54 52.11
CA ASP A 814 53.58 -93.64 51.94
C ASP A 814 53.19 -94.93 52.69
N GLY A 815 52.18 -94.90 53.57
CA GLY A 815 51.73 -96.06 54.33
C GLY A 815 52.63 -96.45 55.51
N TYR A 816 53.34 -95.49 56.12
CA TYR A 816 53.92 -95.68 57.45
C TYR A 816 52.87 -95.44 58.54
N LEU A 817 52.93 -96.24 59.61
CA LEU A 817 52.08 -96.12 60.78
C LEU A 817 52.89 -95.52 61.94
N LYS A 818 52.45 -94.36 62.43
CA LYS A 818 53.06 -93.67 63.57
C LYS A 818 52.74 -94.37 64.89
N PHE A 819 53.74 -94.52 65.77
CA PHE A 819 53.52 -94.91 67.16
C PHE A 819 53.69 -93.68 68.08
N ASP A 820 52.60 -93.13 68.60
CA ASP A 820 52.64 -91.93 69.45
C ASP A 820 53.40 -92.12 70.79
N GLY A 821 53.76 -93.35 71.16
CA GLY A 821 54.53 -93.64 72.38
C GLY A 821 56.01 -93.21 72.32
N ASN A 822 56.58 -93.10 71.11
CA ASN A 822 57.94 -92.57 70.89
C ASN A 822 57.99 -91.53 69.74
N GLY A 823 56.96 -91.45 68.88
CA GLY A 823 56.90 -90.57 67.72
C GLY A 823 57.54 -91.14 66.46
N HIS A 824 58.04 -92.38 66.50
CA HIS A 824 58.63 -93.08 65.36
C HIS A 824 57.53 -93.63 64.43
N TYR A 825 57.91 -93.92 63.19
CA TYR A 825 57.00 -94.37 62.12
C TYR A 825 57.43 -95.73 61.59
N TYR A 826 56.50 -96.68 61.52
CA TYR A 826 56.81 -98.07 61.22
C TYR A 826 56.08 -98.56 59.97
N LYS A 827 56.74 -99.40 59.18
CA LYS A 827 56.16 -99.97 57.96
C LYS A 827 56.64 -101.40 57.72
N ALA A 828 55.70 -102.29 57.44
CA ALA A 828 56.03 -103.61 56.92
C ALA A 828 56.55 -103.48 55.47
N LEU A 829 57.77 -103.96 55.24
CA LEU A 829 58.35 -104.12 53.91
C LEU A 829 58.18 -105.58 53.45
N ASN A 830 59.07 -106.06 52.59
CA ASN A 830 59.10 -107.47 52.17
C ASN A 830 59.70 -108.40 53.24
N THR A 831 59.51 -109.71 53.07
CA THR A 831 60.28 -110.72 53.80
C THR A 831 61.67 -110.93 53.18
N VAL A 832 62.63 -111.34 54.00
CA VAL A 832 64.03 -111.59 53.59
C VAL A 832 64.64 -112.79 54.33
N SER A 833 65.45 -113.55 53.62
CA SER A 833 66.00 -114.83 54.10
C SER A 833 67.18 -114.71 55.08
N SER A 834 67.68 -113.50 55.35
CA SER A 834 68.72 -113.28 56.35
C SER A 834 68.60 -111.94 57.08
N PHE A 835 69.12 -111.90 58.30
CA PHE A 835 69.20 -110.68 59.10
C PHE A 835 69.99 -109.55 58.41
N GLN A 836 71.04 -109.89 57.66
CA GLN A 836 71.85 -108.88 56.95
C GLN A 836 71.10 -108.28 55.75
N ASP A 837 70.21 -109.05 55.12
CA ASP A 837 69.29 -108.54 54.10
C ASP A 837 68.21 -107.65 54.74
N ALA A 838 67.81 -107.90 55.99
CA ALA A 838 66.81 -107.10 56.70
C ALA A 838 67.30 -105.68 57.00
N LEU A 839 68.52 -105.54 57.51
CA LEU A 839 69.22 -104.25 57.63
C LEU A 839 69.31 -103.53 56.27
N SER A 840 69.65 -104.28 55.21
CA SER A 840 69.83 -103.72 53.87
C SER A 840 68.50 -103.23 53.26
N ALA A 841 67.40 -103.95 53.50
CA ALA A 841 66.07 -103.62 53.00
C ALA A 841 65.48 -102.39 53.69
N ALA A 842 65.63 -102.29 55.03
CA ALA A 842 65.21 -101.11 55.77
C ALA A 842 66.01 -99.86 55.38
N SER A 843 67.35 -99.98 55.31
CA SER A 843 68.23 -98.89 54.88
C SER A 843 67.92 -98.42 53.45
N SER A 844 67.50 -99.32 52.56
CA SER A 844 67.06 -98.99 51.20
C SER A 844 65.75 -98.19 51.14
N ALA A 845 64.96 -98.17 52.22
CA ALA A 845 63.75 -97.36 52.36
C ALA A 845 63.99 -96.01 53.06
N GLY A 846 65.23 -95.71 53.45
CA GLY A 846 65.58 -94.53 54.25
C GLY A 846 65.29 -94.71 55.75
N ALA A 847 65.24 -95.95 56.23
CA ALA A 847 64.81 -96.32 57.59
C ALA A 847 65.80 -97.29 58.26
N ALA A 848 65.64 -97.50 59.57
CA ALA A 848 66.33 -98.54 60.33
C ALA A 848 65.53 -99.85 60.33
N LEU A 849 66.18 -101.00 60.53
CA LEU A 849 65.49 -102.22 60.94
C LEU A 849 64.96 -102.05 62.37
N VAL A 850 63.72 -102.45 62.61
CA VAL A 850 63.00 -102.19 63.86
C VAL A 850 63.76 -102.59 65.13
N THR A 851 63.81 -101.65 66.08
CA THR A 851 64.22 -101.81 67.47
C THR A 851 63.00 -101.89 68.37
N VAL A 852 63.15 -102.43 69.59
CA VAL A 852 62.02 -102.54 70.55
C VAL A 852 62.50 -102.27 71.98
N THR A 853 62.12 -101.11 72.50
CA THR A 853 62.57 -100.49 73.76
C THR A 853 61.48 -100.41 74.83
N ALA A 854 60.19 -100.60 74.47
CA ALA A 854 59.05 -100.55 75.40
C ALA A 854 57.94 -101.56 75.07
N ASP A 855 57.04 -101.83 76.04
CA ASP A 855 55.99 -102.86 75.88
C ASP A 855 54.88 -102.49 74.89
N GLY A 856 54.47 -101.22 74.86
CA GLY A 856 53.51 -100.73 73.86
C GLY A 856 54.07 -100.70 72.45
N GLU A 857 55.38 -100.45 72.31
CA GLU A 857 56.11 -100.48 71.04
C GLU A 857 56.24 -101.93 70.55
N ASN A 858 56.57 -102.87 71.44
CA ASN A 858 56.56 -104.30 71.13
C ASN A 858 55.20 -104.77 70.64
N ASP A 859 54.12 -104.33 71.29
CA ASP A 859 52.76 -104.70 70.89
C ASP A 859 52.34 -104.06 69.57
N PHE A 860 52.78 -102.82 69.28
CA PHE A 860 52.60 -102.17 67.99
C PHE A 860 53.34 -102.88 66.84
N VAL A 861 54.62 -103.23 67.06
CA VAL A 861 55.46 -103.98 66.10
C VAL A 861 54.91 -105.40 65.87
N LYS A 862 54.44 -106.07 66.93
CA LYS A 862 53.69 -107.33 66.86
C LYS A 862 52.41 -107.18 66.02
N ASP A 863 51.63 -106.14 66.23
CA ASP A 863 50.38 -105.94 65.48
C ASP A 863 50.64 -105.65 63.99
N ILE A 864 51.75 -104.97 63.65
CA ILE A 864 52.24 -104.85 62.26
C ILE A 864 52.64 -106.21 61.69
N LEU A 865 53.38 -107.03 62.45
CA LEU A 865 53.78 -108.38 62.03
C LEU A 865 52.56 -109.30 61.77
N VAL A 866 51.63 -109.34 62.71
CA VAL A 866 50.42 -110.19 62.66
C VAL A 866 49.46 -109.73 61.56
N SER A 867 49.23 -108.42 61.41
CA SER A 867 48.40 -107.89 60.30
C SER A 867 49.03 -108.12 58.93
N SER A 868 50.36 -108.13 58.84
CA SER A 868 51.12 -108.55 57.66
C SER A 868 51.09 -110.06 57.39
N GLN A 869 50.44 -110.85 58.27
CA GLN A 869 50.29 -112.32 58.14
C GLN A 869 51.61 -113.10 58.03
N ASN A 870 52.70 -112.58 58.61
CA ASN A 870 53.98 -113.28 58.65
C ASN A 870 54.20 -113.94 60.03
N ALA A 871 54.72 -115.17 60.05
CA ALA A 871 54.98 -115.92 61.28
C ALA A 871 56.19 -115.40 62.07
N PHE A 872 56.99 -114.52 61.47
CA PHE A 872 58.31 -114.12 61.98
C PHE A 872 58.74 -112.75 61.43
N ALA A 873 59.32 -111.89 62.28
CA ALA A 873 60.02 -110.66 61.88
C ALA A 873 61.46 -110.63 62.40
N TRP A 874 62.37 -110.02 61.64
CA TRP A 874 63.69 -109.65 62.14
C TRP A 874 63.57 -108.38 63.00
N LEU A 875 64.19 -108.39 64.18
CA LEU A 875 64.41 -107.20 65.01
C LEU A 875 65.90 -106.88 65.00
N ALA A 876 66.32 -105.62 65.06
CA ALA A 876 67.72 -105.20 64.94
C ALA A 876 68.66 -105.57 66.12
N GLY A 877 68.30 -106.58 66.92
CA GLY A 877 69.13 -107.09 68.01
C GLY A 877 70.13 -108.14 67.51
N LYS A 878 71.36 -108.07 68.00
CA LYS A 878 72.43 -109.02 67.69
C LYS A 878 73.29 -109.31 68.91
N GLN A 879 73.65 -110.58 69.10
CA GLN A 879 74.64 -110.97 70.10
C GLN A 879 76.07 -110.93 69.54
N ASN A 880 77.01 -110.50 70.37
CA ASN A 880 78.43 -110.80 70.20
C ASN A 880 78.85 -111.89 71.21
N PRO A 881 79.12 -113.15 70.78
CA PRO A 881 79.56 -114.23 71.66
C PRO A 881 80.80 -113.89 72.49
N ASN A 882 81.72 -113.09 71.92
CA ASN A 882 82.95 -112.66 72.57
C ASN A 882 82.73 -111.58 73.64
N GLU A 883 81.56 -110.94 73.68
CA GLU A 883 81.22 -109.87 74.64
C GLU A 883 80.15 -110.30 75.66
N GLY A 884 79.46 -111.44 75.47
CA GLY A 884 78.39 -111.90 76.36
C GLY A 884 77.18 -110.97 76.38
N ALA A 885 76.87 -110.34 75.25
CA ALA A 885 76.00 -109.16 75.18
C ALA A 885 75.11 -109.13 73.93
N TRP A 886 73.83 -108.88 74.11
CA TRP A 886 72.87 -108.52 73.07
C TRP A 886 72.80 -106.99 72.91
N LYS A 887 73.08 -106.49 71.72
CA LYS A 887 73.05 -105.07 71.37
C LYS A 887 72.10 -104.83 70.20
N TRP A 888 71.44 -103.68 70.17
CA TRP A 888 70.86 -103.18 68.93
C TRP A 888 72.00 -102.81 67.97
N VAL A 889 71.83 -103.03 66.67
CA VAL A 889 72.85 -102.70 65.64
C VAL A 889 72.36 -101.70 64.60
N ASP A 890 71.09 -101.30 64.67
CA ASP A 890 70.48 -100.31 63.79
C ASP A 890 69.66 -99.28 64.60
N GLY A 891 69.20 -98.22 63.93
CA GLY A 891 68.43 -97.13 64.51
C GLY A 891 69.18 -96.26 65.52
N LEU A 892 68.47 -95.35 66.18
CA LEU A 892 68.93 -94.54 67.32
C LEU A 892 69.44 -95.42 68.47
N GLU A 893 69.08 -96.71 68.49
CA GLU A 893 69.49 -97.67 69.51
C GLU A 893 70.84 -98.34 69.21
N SER A 894 71.38 -98.18 68.00
CA SER A 894 72.59 -98.87 67.54
C SER A 894 73.77 -98.75 68.52
N GLY A 895 74.32 -99.91 68.90
CA GLY A 895 75.38 -100.06 69.89
C GLY A 895 74.91 -100.16 71.35
N LYS A 896 73.67 -99.79 71.69
CA LYS A 896 73.11 -99.92 73.05
C LYS A 896 72.91 -101.41 73.37
N GLN A 897 73.41 -101.85 74.53
CA GLN A 897 73.21 -103.23 75.02
C GLN A 897 71.92 -103.33 75.84
N PHE A 898 70.93 -104.07 75.35
CA PHE A 898 69.64 -104.28 76.03
C PHE A 898 69.64 -105.51 76.96
N ALA A 899 70.37 -106.58 76.61
CA ALA A 899 70.45 -107.79 77.42
C ALA A 899 71.88 -108.36 77.54
N LYS A 900 72.09 -109.16 78.58
CA LYS A 900 73.23 -110.10 78.70
C LYS A 900 72.98 -111.32 77.82
N SER A 901 74.01 -112.14 77.57
CA SER A 901 73.87 -113.37 76.76
C SER A 901 72.80 -114.36 77.27
N ASP A 902 72.52 -114.38 78.58
CA ASP A 902 71.47 -115.19 79.21
C ASP A 902 70.06 -114.55 79.13
N GLY A 903 69.85 -113.61 78.20
CA GLY A 903 68.58 -112.91 77.98
C GLY A 903 68.23 -111.86 79.03
N VAL A 904 68.79 -111.97 80.23
CA VAL A 904 68.51 -111.08 81.36
C VAL A 904 68.80 -109.64 80.97
N SER A 905 67.78 -108.78 81.10
CA SER A 905 67.85 -107.37 80.77
C SER A 905 68.98 -106.64 81.51
N LYS A 906 69.48 -105.58 80.88
CA LYS A 906 70.53 -104.73 81.40
C LYS A 906 69.98 -103.34 81.69
N ASN A 907 70.27 -102.81 82.88
CA ASN A 907 69.88 -101.46 83.31
C ASN A 907 68.39 -101.17 83.06
N ASP A 908 67.53 -102.13 83.38
CA ASP A 908 66.07 -102.07 83.20
C ASP A 908 65.59 -101.83 81.75
N SER A 909 66.46 -102.11 80.76
CA SER A 909 66.08 -102.17 79.34
C SER A 909 64.99 -103.22 79.11
N TYR A 910 64.12 -102.96 78.14
CA TYR A 910 63.05 -103.87 77.79
C TYR A 910 63.55 -105.14 77.07
N THR A 911 62.92 -106.27 77.40
CA THR A 911 63.12 -107.59 76.79
C THR A 911 61.83 -108.40 76.90
N LYS A 912 61.39 -109.06 75.83
CA LYS A 912 60.20 -109.93 75.82
C LYS A 912 60.50 -111.31 75.23
N TRP A 913 61.56 -111.95 75.72
CA TRP A 913 61.94 -113.30 75.32
C TRP A 913 60.82 -114.33 75.58
N ASP A 914 60.78 -115.34 74.73
CA ASP A 914 59.93 -116.52 74.84
C ASP A 914 60.40 -117.48 75.95
N ASP A 915 59.54 -118.41 76.38
CA ASP A 915 59.75 -119.24 77.58
C ASP A 915 60.91 -120.25 77.40
N GLY A 916 62.11 -119.82 77.76
CA GLY A 916 63.37 -120.58 77.66
C GLY A 916 64.47 -119.89 76.84
N GLU A 917 64.14 -118.79 76.15
CA GLU A 917 65.02 -118.07 75.24
C GLU A 917 65.70 -116.86 75.92
N PRO A 918 66.87 -116.39 75.45
CA PRO A 918 67.65 -116.93 74.35
C PRO A 918 68.43 -118.18 74.76
N SER A 919 68.21 -119.28 74.04
CA SER A 919 68.88 -120.56 74.29
C SER A 919 70.34 -120.56 73.83
N ASN A 920 70.76 -119.60 73.01
CA ASN A 920 72.12 -119.45 72.47
C ASN A 920 72.55 -120.70 71.69
N GLY A 921 71.65 -121.22 70.86
CA GLY A 921 71.78 -122.52 70.23
C GLY A 921 73.02 -122.64 69.34
N VAL A 922 73.85 -123.64 69.65
CA VAL A 922 74.95 -124.11 68.78
C VAL A 922 74.45 -125.19 67.82
N GLY A 923 73.41 -124.86 67.06
CA GLY A 923 72.77 -125.74 66.08
C GLY A 923 73.73 -126.18 64.98
N THR A 924 73.95 -127.49 64.84
CA THR A 924 75.03 -128.08 64.02
C THR A 924 74.82 -128.03 62.50
N GLU A 925 73.85 -127.24 62.01
CA GLU A 925 73.49 -127.17 60.58
C GLU A 925 73.32 -125.72 60.06
N TYR A 926 72.86 -124.77 60.90
CA TYR A 926 72.55 -123.38 60.48
C TYR A 926 73.52 -122.31 61.04
N GLY A 927 74.48 -122.72 61.88
CA GLY A 927 75.39 -121.79 62.56
C GLY A 927 74.80 -121.24 63.87
N PRO A 928 75.56 -120.38 64.58
CA PRO A 928 75.24 -120.01 65.95
C PRO A 928 74.12 -118.95 66.02
N GLU A 929 73.19 -119.15 66.92
CA GLU A 929 71.99 -118.33 67.07
C GLU A 929 72.36 -117.03 67.82
N ASN A 930 72.33 -115.90 67.09
CA ASN A 930 72.92 -114.61 67.49
C ASN A 930 72.10 -113.41 67.00
N TYR A 931 70.95 -113.65 66.38
CA TYR A 931 70.17 -112.62 65.70
C TYR A 931 68.76 -112.61 66.28
N LEU A 932 68.28 -111.44 66.66
CA LEU A 932 66.99 -111.28 67.32
C LEU A 932 65.87 -111.34 66.28
N GLY A 933 64.76 -111.96 66.66
CA GLY A 933 63.50 -111.77 65.94
C GLY A 933 62.29 -112.05 66.79
N MET A 934 61.14 -111.63 66.29
CA MET A 934 59.85 -111.68 66.95
C MET A 934 58.96 -112.73 66.27
N TRP A 935 58.27 -113.54 67.07
CA TRP A 935 57.23 -114.44 66.58
C TRP A 935 55.96 -113.68 66.21
N GLY A 936 55.32 -114.06 65.10
CA GLY A 936 53.97 -113.64 64.70
C GLY A 936 52.90 -114.72 64.91
N ASP A 937 53.30 -115.96 65.21
CA ASP A 937 52.38 -117.08 65.44
C ASP A 937 51.51 -116.83 66.69
N TYR A 938 50.19 -117.02 66.57
CA TYR A 938 49.18 -116.61 67.56
C TYR A 938 49.39 -117.12 69.00
N GLY A 939 50.16 -118.19 69.20
CA GLY A 939 50.51 -118.73 70.54
C GLY A 939 51.76 -118.12 71.17
N LYS A 940 52.58 -117.39 70.41
CA LYS A 940 53.85 -116.75 70.81
C LYS A 940 53.99 -115.30 70.32
N ALA A 941 52.94 -114.73 69.71
CA ALA A 941 53.00 -113.47 68.99
C ALA A 941 53.51 -112.32 69.87
N GLY A 942 54.58 -111.66 69.43
CA GLY A 942 55.23 -110.58 70.16
C GLY A 942 56.29 -111.03 71.18
N LEU A 943 56.53 -112.34 71.34
CA LEU A 943 57.68 -112.87 72.07
C LEU A 943 58.91 -112.95 71.16
N TRP A 944 60.10 -112.80 71.75
CA TRP A 944 61.38 -112.79 71.05
C TRP A 944 62.11 -114.13 71.19
N ASN A 945 62.87 -114.48 70.16
CA ASN A 945 63.76 -115.64 70.17
C ASN A 945 65.11 -115.28 69.50
N ASP A 946 66.17 -116.04 69.80
CA ASP A 946 67.43 -115.98 69.07
C ASP A 946 67.47 -116.95 67.89
N PHE A 947 68.02 -116.48 66.78
CA PHE A 947 68.01 -117.19 65.51
C PHE A 947 69.38 -117.17 64.85
N SER A 948 69.63 -118.15 64.00
CA SER A 948 70.78 -118.16 63.09
C SER A 948 70.58 -117.11 61.98
N ASN A 949 71.68 -116.60 61.40
CA ASN A 949 71.63 -115.50 60.42
C ASN A 949 70.70 -115.78 59.23
N THR A 950 70.50 -117.05 58.88
CA THR A 950 69.75 -117.52 57.69
C THR A 950 68.60 -118.46 58.09
N TYR A 951 67.97 -118.23 59.24
CA TYR A 951 66.90 -119.09 59.78
C TYR A 951 65.72 -119.28 58.82
N GLY A 952 65.28 -118.21 58.15
CA GLY A 952 64.17 -118.25 57.21
C GLY A 952 63.74 -116.86 56.72
N PRO A 953 62.71 -116.78 55.87
CA PRO A 953 62.15 -115.52 55.40
C PRO A 953 61.40 -114.78 56.53
N GLY A 954 62.09 -113.87 57.21
CA GLY A 954 61.52 -112.98 58.22
C GLY A 954 61.04 -111.67 57.62
N LEU A 955 59.93 -111.13 58.11
CA LEU A 955 59.44 -109.81 57.74
C LEU A 955 60.46 -108.73 58.16
N VAL A 956 60.72 -107.80 57.25
CA VAL A 956 61.39 -106.55 57.57
C VAL A 956 60.34 -105.55 57.99
N ILE A 957 60.35 -105.14 59.26
CA ILE A 957 59.63 -103.94 59.70
C ILE A 957 60.67 -102.82 59.73
N ALA A 958 60.44 -101.81 58.91
CA ALA A 958 61.23 -100.58 58.87
C ALA A 958 60.73 -99.63 59.96
N GLU A 959 61.67 -98.98 60.64
CA GLU A 959 61.47 -97.97 61.66
C GLU A 959 62.13 -96.65 61.20
N VAL A 960 61.33 -95.60 61.06
CA VAL A 960 61.82 -94.22 60.88
C VAL A 960 61.74 -93.54 62.25
N ASP A 961 62.88 -93.57 62.92
CA ASP A 961 63.16 -92.91 64.20
C ASP A 961 63.59 -91.44 64.03
N ASN A 962 64.07 -91.08 62.84
CA ASN A 962 64.58 -89.75 62.52
C ASN A 962 63.93 -89.18 61.24
N LEU A 963 62.86 -88.42 61.46
CA LEU A 963 62.10 -87.72 60.41
C LEU A 963 62.96 -86.86 59.48
N GLN A 964 63.96 -86.15 60.01
CA GLN A 964 64.85 -85.32 59.21
C GLN A 964 65.77 -86.16 58.32
N ALA A 965 66.23 -87.33 58.79
CA ALA A 965 67.02 -88.25 57.99
C ALA A 965 66.20 -88.86 56.84
N TYR A 966 64.96 -89.29 57.12
CA TYR A 966 64.02 -89.79 56.11
C TYR A 966 63.74 -88.75 55.02
N ALA A 967 63.39 -87.52 55.42
CA ALA A 967 63.13 -86.43 54.48
C ALA A 967 64.37 -86.07 53.64
N ASN A 968 65.55 -85.99 54.26
CA ASN A 968 66.81 -85.74 53.55
C ASN A 968 67.16 -86.87 52.56
N PHE A 969 66.79 -88.12 52.85
CA PHE A 969 67.02 -89.28 51.99
C PHE A 969 66.10 -89.26 50.75
N HIS A 970 64.82 -88.92 50.93
CA HIS A 970 63.83 -88.84 49.85
C HIS A 970 63.80 -87.49 49.13
N GLY A 971 64.58 -86.50 49.58
CA GLY A 971 64.70 -85.18 48.95
C GLY A 971 63.54 -84.22 49.27
N TYR A 972 62.84 -84.42 50.39
CA TYR A 972 61.78 -83.52 50.86
C TYR A 972 62.36 -82.34 51.65
N ASP A 973 61.98 -81.11 51.29
CA ASP A 973 62.25 -79.92 52.10
C ASP A 973 61.45 -79.97 53.40
N VAL A 974 62.15 -80.14 54.54
CA VAL A 974 61.57 -79.97 55.88
C VAL A 974 61.64 -78.50 56.27
N ILE A 975 60.51 -77.94 56.70
CA ILE A 975 60.36 -76.57 57.22
C ILE A 975 59.73 -76.63 58.61
#